data_AF-A0AAW9GN55-F1
#
_entry.id   AF-A0AAW9GN55-F1
#
_cell.length_a   1.000
_cell.length_b   1.000
_cell.length_c   1.000
_cell.angle_alpha   90.00
_cell.angle_beta   90.00
_cell.angle_gamma   90.00
#
_symmetry.space_group_name_H-M   'P 1'
#
loop_
_entity.id
_entity.type
_entity.pdbx_description
1 polymer ?
#
loop_
_entity_poly.entity_id
_entity_poly.type
_entity_poly.pdbx_seq_one_letter_code
_entity_poly.pdbx_strand_id
1 'polypeptide(L)'
;MNRVFRVVWNRTIGAWVIASELAKSRSKGQGAKSKESVAACLLVAILLATFGVSGEAMAAQVEAGGMFRVLGCQSWSNYPYCQVDAYKAYGQQKYSHARHGLIHAGGSNLPYFAAYSMLNSGVAHADSIVVTGAHALGNTSIAVGDAANAWSSAANALGGYNAAVRYFNVNSGGPVSEAVGNESLAIGVSAQSNGDSSIAMGKGAVAGSQSLWVKDDKDIALGYEAKASGSNSGNSIAIGSSAETAGGNAVAMGSSAKSSGGASIAMGFNAKALHDSGVAIGNAADASGEKSIAIGNAAAASSEKSIAMGYGATSAGDSGIAIGNDADASGDNAVALGKDATAAQAGAVALGSGSSTAEAVATTGGTLNGTAYTYAGAAPDSTVSVGSAGHERTVTNVAAGRVSGTSTDAVNGSQLYATNTELGKVGTAVNSIQEGAGVKYAHTHSTGADSTASGTDSSAMGPAASAYGDSAVALGNGAVAGDANDSAVANAVALGNQAKAQGGSSIAMGFKASSSGSSGIAIGNAAAASGNKSIAMGYEADASGDRSIAMGYDAATSSDKSIAMGYAANANGGASIAMGYTAKSTASSGIAIGNAAAASSEKSIAMGYGATSAGGSAVALGEDATAAQAGAVALGSGSSTAAAVATTGGTLNGTAYTYAGTN
;
A
#
# COMPACT_ATOMS: atom_id res chain seq x y z
N MET A 1 -39.24 1.50 -20.74
CA MET A 1 -38.12 2.45 -20.96
C MET A 1 -37.99 3.34 -19.72
N ASN A 2 -37.21 2.91 -18.72
CA ASN A 2 -36.98 3.69 -17.50
C ASN A 2 -35.85 4.69 -17.76
N ARG A 3 -36.15 5.99 -17.70
CA ARG A 3 -35.12 7.04 -17.76
C ARG A 3 -34.57 7.24 -16.35
N VAL A 4 -33.32 6.85 -16.12
CA VAL A 4 -32.61 7.05 -14.85
C VAL A 4 -32.23 8.53 -14.72
N PHE A 5 -32.60 9.15 -13.60
CA PHE A 5 -32.22 10.51 -13.26
C PHE A 5 -31.47 10.51 -11.93
N ARG A 6 -30.43 11.35 -11.83
CA ARG A 6 -29.65 11.55 -10.60
C ARG A 6 -29.79 12.97 -10.09
N VAL A 7 -29.86 13.13 -8.78
CA VAL A 7 -29.89 14.44 -8.13
C VAL A 7 -28.44 14.91 -7.93
N VAL A 8 -28.12 16.12 -8.37
CA VAL A 8 -26.75 16.67 -8.35
C VAL A 8 -26.79 18.09 -7.79
N TRP A 9 -25.80 18.45 -6.96
CA TRP A 9 -25.68 19.79 -6.39
C TRP A 9 -25.11 20.76 -7.43
N ASN A 10 -25.83 21.84 -7.73
CA ASN A 10 -25.38 22.87 -8.66
C ASN A 10 -24.82 24.08 -7.90
N ARG A 11 -23.49 24.21 -7.92
CA ARG A 11 -22.76 25.30 -7.22
C ARG A 11 -23.09 26.70 -7.72
N THR A 12 -23.55 26.86 -8.96
CA THR A 12 -23.82 28.17 -9.56
C THR A 12 -25.13 28.78 -9.05
N ILE A 13 -26.11 27.94 -8.72
CA ILE A 13 -27.44 28.36 -8.23
C ILE A 13 -27.69 27.99 -6.76
N GLY A 14 -26.77 27.27 -6.12
CA GLY A 14 -26.87 26.91 -4.69
C GLY A 14 -28.02 25.96 -4.37
N ALA A 15 -28.39 25.07 -5.28
CA ALA A 15 -29.52 24.15 -5.11
C ALA A 15 -29.28 22.75 -5.71
N TRP A 16 -30.02 21.75 -5.24
CA TRP A 16 -30.07 20.40 -5.80
C TRP A 16 -30.95 20.37 -7.05
N VAL A 17 -30.43 19.78 -8.14
CA VAL A 17 -31.14 19.67 -9.43
C VAL A 17 -31.12 18.23 -9.95
N ILE A 18 -32.14 17.86 -10.72
CA ILE A 18 -32.28 16.52 -11.31
C ILE A 18 -31.66 16.52 -12.72
N ALA A 19 -30.65 15.69 -12.94
CA ALA A 19 -29.97 15.54 -14.23
C ALA A 19 -30.19 14.14 -14.81
N SER A 20 -30.52 14.07 -16.11
CA SER A 20 -30.61 12.81 -16.86
C SER A 20 -29.21 12.32 -17.24
N GLU A 21 -28.97 11.02 -17.11
CA GLU A 21 -27.67 10.38 -17.37
C GLU A 21 -27.23 10.44 -18.85
N LEU A 22 -28.16 10.77 -19.77
CA LEU A 22 -27.90 10.89 -21.22
C LEU A 22 -27.47 12.30 -21.66
N ALA A 23 -27.35 13.27 -20.76
CA ALA A 23 -26.96 14.63 -21.12
C ALA A 23 -25.43 14.74 -21.36
N LYS A 24 -25.00 14.77 -22.62
CA LYS A 24 -23.62 15.08 -23.03
C LYS A 24 -23.29 16.55 -22.74
N SER A 25 -22.19 16.80 -22.04
CA SER A 25 -21.70 18.16 -21.76
C SER A 25 -21.38 18.90 -23.07
N ARG A 26 -22.10 19.99 -23.36
CA ARG A 26 -21.74 20.92 -24.44
C ARG A 26 -20.60 21.83 -23.95
N SER A 27 -19.39 21.57 -24.43
CA SER A 27 -18.32 22.57 -24.44
C SER A 27 -18.72 23.70 -25.40
N LYS A 28 -18.79 24.95 -24.91
CA LYS A 28 -19.04 26.12 -25.76
C LYS A 28 -17.76 26.94 -25.88
N GLY A 29 -17.24 27.02 -27.09
CA GLY A 29 -16.12 27.86 -27.48
C GLY A 29 -16.50 29.34 -27.61
N GLN A 30 -15.55 30.16 -27.15
CA GLN A 30 -15.09 31.50 -27.56
C GLN A 30 -16.03 32.55 -28.19
N GLY A 31 -15.90 33.80 -27.71
CA GLY A 31 -16.06 35.01 -28.53
C GLY A 31 -16.42 36.31 -27.79
N ALA A 32 -15.41 37.03 -27.29
CA ALA A 32 -15.18 38.50 -27.18
C ALA A 32 -16.37 39.48 -26.91
N LYS A 33 -16.27 40.52 -26.06
CA LYS A 33 -15.26 41.59 -25.99
C LYS A 33 -15.26 42.37 -24.65
N SER A 34 -14.08 42.96 -24.38
CA SER A 34 -13.74 44.18 -23.62
C SER A 34 -14.05 44.22 -22.12
N LYS A 35 -12.99 44.24 -21.29
CA LYS A 35 -12.30 45.48 -20.91
C LYS A 35 -10.92 45.16 -20.33
N GLU A 36 -9.98 46.01 -20.68
CA GLU A 36 -8.56 45.97 -20.34
C GLU A 36 -8.32 46.05 -18.83
N SER A 37 -7.37 45.26 -18.33
CA SER A 37 -6.39 45.69 -17.33
C SER A 37 -5.22 44.70 -17.34
N VAL A 38 -4.05 45.27 -17.56
CA VAL A 38 -2.77 44.65 -17.90
C VAL A 38 -2.25 43.83 -16.71
N ALA A 39 -1.88 42.57 -16.96
CA ALA A 39 -1.00 41.79 -16.10
C ALA A 39 0.31 41.55 -16.86
N ALA A 40 1.34 42.30 -16.48
CA ALA A 40 2.74 42.01 -16.74
C ALA A 40 3.52 42.32 -15.46
N CYS A 41 4.54 41.49 -15.21
CA CYS A 41 5.54 41.56 -14.15
C CYS A 41 5.17 40.94 -12.79
N LEU A 42 5.62 39.70 -12.65
CA LEU A 42 5.89 39.00 -11.41
C LEU A 42 7.40 39.08 -11.16
N LEU A 43 7.85 39.91 -10.22
CA LEU A 43 9.15 39.79 -9.55
C LEU A 43 9.29 40.79 -8.39
N VAL A 44 9.77 40.27 -7.26
CA VAL A 44 10.25 40.96 -6.05
C VAL A 44 9.18 41.47 -5.08
N ALA A 45 8.96 40.69 -4.01
CA ALA A 45 8.97 41.12 -2.61
C ALA A 45 8.12 40.15 -1.78
N ILE A 46 8.75 39.29 -0.99
CA ILE A 46 8.37 38.87 0.37
C ILE A 46 9.51 37.97 0.88
N LEU A 47 10.39 38.57 1.69
CA LEU A 47 11.24 37.88 2.64
C LEU A 47 11.51 38.89 3.76
N LEU A 48 11.42 38.41 5.01
CA LEU A 48 11.62 39.12 6.30
C LEU A 48 10.36 39.58 7.04
N ALA A 49 9.79 38.63 7.78
CA ALA A 49 9.30 38.90 9.12
C ALA A 49 9.75 37.76 10.05
N THR A 50 10.79 38.00 10.84
CA THR A 50 10.98 37.44 12.19
C THR A 50 12.06 38.28 12.86
N PHE A 51 11.67 39.18 13.75
CA PHE A 51 12.24 39.39 15.09
C PHE A 51 11.34 40.41 15.77
N GLY A 52 10.56 39.92 16.73
CA GLY A 52 9.79 40.77 17.63
C GLY A 52 10.72 41.46 18.63
N VAL A 53 10.40 42.72 18.94
CA VAL A 53 10.69 43.29 20.25
C VAL A 53 9.50 44.16 20.64
N SER A 54 9.05 43.95 21.87
CA SER A 54 7.95 44.58 22.57
C SER A 54 8.17 46.07 22.87
N GLY A 55 7.06 46.81 22.97
CA GLY A 55 6.84 47.66 24.14
C GLY A 55 6.74 49.17 23.92
N GLU A 56 5.52 49.65 24.15
CA GLU A 56 5.12 50.94 24.73
C GLU A 56 5.07 52.20 23.84
N ALA A 57 3.84 52.71 23.75
CA ALA A 57 3.42 53.96 23.16
C ALA A 57 3.53 55.11 24.17
N MET A 58 3.82 56.33 23.71
CA MET A 58 3.25 57.57 24.27
C MET A 58 3.09 58.60 23.15
N ALA A 59 1.88 59.14 23.05
CA ALA A 59 1.49 60.24 22.18
C ALA A 59 1.89 61.60 22.80
N ALA A 60 2.17 62.61 21.97
CA ALA A 60 1.71 64.00 22.20
C ALA A 60 2.07 64.94 21.03
N GLN A 61 1.00 65.48 20.45
CA GLN A 61 0.76 66.85 19.99
C GLN A 61 1.86 67.68 19.32
N VAL A 62 1.52 68.07 18.09
CA VAL A 62 2.04 69.20 17.33
C VAL A 62 1.34 70.47 17.84
N GLU A 63 2.11 71.49 18.25
CA GLU A 63 1.76 72.88 17.94
C GLU A 63 2.94 73.88 18.05
N ALA A 64 2.94 74.77 17.05
CA ALA A 64 3.34 76.18 17.06
C ALA A 64 4.80 76.63 17.31
N GLY A 65 5.35 77.28 16.27
CA GLY A 65 5.72 78.71 16.35
C GLY A 65 7.07 79.07 16.97
N GLY A 66 8.08 79.32 16.13
CA GLY A 66 9.30 80.03 16.50
C GLY A 66 9.55 81.23 15.57
N MET A 67 9.58 82.43 16.14
CA MET A 67 9.74 83.73 15.45
C MET A 67 11.22 84.02 15.12
N PHE A 68 11.49 84.56 13.94
CA PHE A 68 12.83 85.05 13.53
C PHE A 68 12.95 86.58 13.72
N ARG A 69 14.09 87.05 14.23
CA ARG A 69 14.45 88.49 14.30
C ARG A 69 15.72 88.73 13.49
N VAL A 70 15.66 89.62 12.50
CA VAL A 70 16.78 89.98 11.61
C VAL A 70 17.62 91.07 12.27
N LEU A 71 18.91 90.84 12.46
CA LEU A 71 19.87 91.80 13.03
C LEU A 71 20.77 92.35 11.92
N GLY A 72 20.21 93.20 11.05
CA GLY A 72 20.96 94.02 10.09
C GLY A 72 21.54 93.28 8.87
N CYS A 73 21.54 93.96 7.73
CA CYS A 73 22.17 93.51 6.49
C CYS A 73 23.23 94.57 6.12
N GLN A 74 24.47 94.16 5.83
CA GLN A 74 25.54 95.03 5.34
C GLN A 74 26.02 94.56 3.96
N SER A 75 26.47 95.50 3.12
CA SER A 75 26.87 95.28 1.74
C SER A 75 28.35 95.59 1.52
N TRP A 76 29.10 94.63 0.97
CA TRP A 76 30.26 94.84 0.12
C TRP A 76 30.10 93.92 -1.11
N SER A 77 30.50 94.43 -2.28
CA SER A 77 30.00 94.06 -3.61
C SER A 77 29.67 92.58 -3.86
N ASN A 78 28.41 92.39 -4.28
CA ASN A 78 27.82 91.33 -5.09
C ASN A 78 27.21 90.04 -4.50
N TYR A 79 26.93 89.89 -3.18
CA TYR A 79 25.84 89.01 -2.68
C TYR A 79 25.34 89.46 -1.27
N PRO A 80 24.03 89.68 -1.03
CA PRO A 80 23.53 90.04 0.31
C PRO A 80 23.42 88.80 1.22
N TYR A 81 23.84 88.93 2.48
CA TYR A 81 23.54 87.97 3.55
C TYR A 81 23.00 88.70 4.78
N CYS A 82 21.99 88.13 5.44
CA CYS A 82 21.42 88.64 6.68
C CYS A 82 21.71 87.64 7.81
N GLN A 83 22.18 88.13 8.96
CA GLN A 83 22.40 87.30 10.15
C GLN A 83 21.07 87.00 10.84
N VAL A 84 20.84 85.72 11.16
CA VAL A 84 19.69 85.26 11.94
C VAL A 84 20.18 84.36 13.07
N ASP A 85 19.96 84.77 14.31
CA ASP A 85 20.22 83.94 15.49
C ASP A 85 18.96 83.13 15.83
N ALA A 86 19.12 81.81 16.01
CA ALA A 86 18.09 80.95 16.56
C ALA A 86 18.42 80.66 18.04
N TYR A 87 17.62 81.21 18.96
CA TYR A 87 17.68 80.84 20.38
C TYR A 87 16.76 79.63 20.64
N LYS A 88 17.32 78.52 21.10
CA LYS A 88 16.56 77.50 21.86
C LYS A 88 16.81 77.72 23.34
N ALA A 89 15.74 77.98 24.09
CA ALA A 89 15.76 77.94 25.54
C ALA A 89 15.78 76.47 26.01
N TYR A 90 16.86 76.09 26.69
CA TYR A 90 17.00 75.09 27.77
C TYR A 90 18.33 74.32 27.65
N GLY A 91 19.17 74.41 28.69
CA GLY A 91 20.29 73.50 28.94
C GLY A 91 21.66 73.99 28.44
N GLN A 92 22.41 74.58 29.35
CA GLN A 92 23.82 74.99 29.20
C GLN A 92 24.71 73.84 28.69
N GLN A 93 25.39 74.02 27.55
CA GLN A 93 26.84 73.77 27.38
C GLN A 93 27.32 74.42 26.08
N LYS A 94 28.37 75.26 26.21
CA LYS A 94 29.01 76.04 25.15
C LYS A 94 29.78 75.12 24.19
N TYR A 95 29.50 75.19 22.88
CA TYR A 95 30.51 74.92 21.85
C TYR A 95 30.44 75.97 20.73
N SER A 96 31.63 76.46 20.40
CA SER A 96 31.92 77.60 19.55
C SER A 96 31.69 77.33 18.07
N HIS A 97 31.21 78.39 17.41
CA HIS A 97 31.09 78.66 15.98
C HIS A 97 31.81 77.73 14.99
N ALA A 98 31.03 77.08 14.13
CA ALA A 98 31.48 76.64 12.81
C ALA A 98 31.37 77.82 11.83
N ARG A 99 32.49 78.25 11.24
CA ARG A 99 32.49 79.11 10.05
C ARG A 99 32.72 78.24 8.82
N HIS A 100 31.80 78.33 7.87
CA HIS A 100 31.98 77.85 6.51
C HIS A 100 33.07 78.67 5.81
N GLY A 101 34.10 77.99 5.32
CA GLY A 101 35.17 78.56 4.51
C GLY A 101 34.86 78.40 3.02
N LEU A 102 34.87 79.53 2.33
CA LEU A 102 34.67 79.72 0.91
C LEU A 102 35.92 79.28 0.12
N ILE A 103 35.70 78.58 -1.00
CA ILE A 103 36.71 78.22 -1.99
C ILE A 103 37.17 79.49 -2.73
N HIS A 104 38.47 79.72 -2.83
CA HIS A 104 39.06 80.65 -3.80
C HIS A 104 40.15 79.94 -4.59
N ALA A 105 40.00 79.98 -5.91
CA ALA A 105 41.02 79.62 -6.88
C ALA A 105 42.12 80.68 -6.92
N GLY A 106 43.37 80.24 -7.00
CA GLY A 106 44.52 81.12 -7.17
C GLY A 106 45.76 80.33 -7.52
N GLY A 107 46.08 80.26 -8.81
CA GLY A 107 47.41 79.88 -9.28
C GLY A 107 48.26 81.13 -9.51
N SER A 108 49.47 81.16 -8.95
CA SER A 108 50.73 81.45 -9.66
C SER A 108 51.92 81.71 -8.70
N ASN A 109 52.99 80.95 -8.94
CA ASN A 109 54.44 81.24 -8.82
C ASN A 109 55.12 81.62 -7.48
N LEU A 110 55.83 80.61 -6.91
CA LEU A 110 57.27 80.52 -6.51
C LEU A 110 57.83 81.44 -5.38
N PRO A 111 58.98 81.11 -4.71
CA PRO A 111 59.71 79.85 -4.52
C PRO A 111 60.25 79.59 -3.06
N TYR A 112 60.78 78.38 -2.84
CA TYR A 112 61.90 77.97 -1.94
C TYR A 112 61.97 78.41 -0.46
N PHE A 113 61.98 77.45 0.48
CA PHE A 113 63.02 77.36 1.54
C PHE A 113 63.10 75.97 2.22
N ALA A 114 64.29 75.39 2.11
CA ALA A 114 65.02 74.43 2.98
C ALA A 114 64.35 73.16 3.54
N ALA A 115 64.92 72.03 3.12
CA ALA A 115 64.86 70.73 3.76
C ALA A 115 65.65 70.69 5.09
N TYR A 116 65.17 69.89 6.04
CA TYR A 116 66.02 69.20 7.01
C TYR A 116 65.52 67.77 7.22
N SER A 117 66.43 66.83 6.99
CA SER A 117 66.23 65.39 7.05
C SER A 117 66.24 64.86 8.48
N MET A 118 65.40 63.86 8.76
CA MET A 118 65.83 62.67 9.51
C MET A 118 65.24 61.43 8.84
N LEU A 119 66.13 60.48 8.52
CA LEU A 119 65.81 59.20 7.91
C LEU A 119 64.96 58.34 8.86
N ASN A 120 63.83 57.85 8.36
CA ASN A 120 63.60 56.41 8.31
C ASN A 120 62.79 56.10 7.04
N SER A 121 63.16 55.01 6.37
CA SER A 121 62.86 54.67 4.97
C SER A 121 61.37 54.63 4.58
N GLY A 122 61.02 55.36 3.52
CA GLY A 122 59.76 55.19 2.79
C GLY A 122 59.55 56.32 1.77
N VAL A 123 59.73 56.04 0.49
CA VAL A 123 59.49 57.00 -0.60
C VAL A 123 57.97 57.15 -0.76
N ALA A 124 57.40 58.25 -0.29
CA ALA A 124 56.01 58.59 -0.61
C ALA A 124 55.95 59.05 -2.08
N HIS A 125 55.17 58.35 -2.90
CA HIS A 125 54.91 58.71 -4.29
C HIS A 125 53.81 59.78 -4.40
N ALA A 126 53.76 60.50 -5.53
CA ALA A 126 52.84 61.62 -5.76
C ALA A 126 51.36 61.21 -5.53
N ASP A 127 50.58 62.10 -4.90
CA ASP A 127 49.14 61.98 -4.59
C ASP A 127 48.70 60.96 -3.51
N SER A 128 49.59 60.57 -2.58
CA SER A 128 49.27 59.70 -1.43
C SER A 128 48.92 60.46 -0.14
N ILE A 129 48.02 59.91 0.70
CA ILE A 129 47.66 60.47 2.03
C ILE A 129 48.15 59.53 3.14
N VAL A 130 49.02 60.04 4.02
CA VAL A 130 49.54 59.32 5.19
C VAL A 130 49.09 60.03 6.47
N VAL A 131 48.45 59.29 7.38
CA VAL A 131 48.09 59.76 8.72
C VAL A 131 48.88 58.96 9.76
N THR A 132 49.76 59.65 10.49
CA THR A 132 50.59 59.23 11.66
C THR A 132 50.89 57.73 11.81
N GLY A 133 52.15 57.30 11.63
CA GLY A 133 52.52 55.90 11.89
C GLY A 133 51.99 54.92 10.85
N ALA A 134 52.08 55.29 9.57
CA ALA A 134 51.62 54.52 8.42
C ALA A 134 52.57 54.69 7.23
N HIS A 135 52.68 53.68 6.37
CA HIS A 135 53.48 53.69 5.15
C HIS A 135 52.58 53.57 3.91
N ALA A 136 52.59 54.59 3.05
CA ALA A 136 51.97 54.54 1.72
C ALA A 136 53.08 54.41 0.66
N LEU A 137 53.28 53.20 0.15
CA LEU A 137 54.36 52.87 -0.80
C LEU A 137 53.87 52.75 -2.24
N GLY A 138 52.57 52.57 -2.47
CA GLY A 138 51.95 52.58 -3.80
C GLY A 138 51.49 53.96 -4.27
N ASN A 139 51.28 54.15 -5.58
CA ASN A 139 50.78 55.40 -6.14
C ASN A 139 49.31 55.63 -5.75
N THR A 140 48.91 56.88 -5.44
CA THR A 140 47.52 57.25 -5.10
C THR A 140 46.92 56.40 -3.95
N SER A 141 47.73 56.01 -2.99
CA SER A 141 47.32 55.16 -1.86
C SER A 141 47.04 55.98 -0.58
N ILE A 142 46.20 55.42 0.30
CA ILE A 142 45.86 56.03 1.60
C ILE A 142 46.21 55.05 2.72
N ALA A 143 47.08 55.48 3.64
CA ALA A 143 47.45 54.71 4.82
C ALA A 143 47.17 55.51 6.10
N VAL A 144 46.37 54.93 7.00
CA VAL A 144 45.99 55.54 8.28
C VAL A 144 46.31 54.57 9.41
N GLY A 145 47.21 54.97 10.30
CA GLY A 145 47.70 54.15 11.40
C GLY A 145 47.82 54.94 12.69
N ASP A 146 48.31 54.27 13.73
CA ASP A 146 48.74 54.92 14.97
C ASP A 146 50.11 54.36 15.34
N ALA A 147 51.11 55.25 15.34
CA ALA A 147 52.39 55.02 15.99
C ALA A 147 52.58 56.09 17.06
N ALA A 148 51.71 56.14 18.06
CA ALA A 148 51.98 56.88 19.28
C ALA A 148 52.95 56.11 20.18
N ASN A 149 54.25 56.19 19.88
CA ASN A 149 55.24 56.23 20.96
C ASN A 149 55.01 57.56 21.70
N ALA A 150 54.19 57.54 22.74
CA ALA A 150 54.05 58.65 23.66
C ALA A 150 55.34 58.78 24.49
N TRP A 151 56.37 59.41 23.91
CA TRP A 151 57.35 60.18 24.67
C TRP A 151 57.96 61.29 23.81
N SER A 152 57.85 62.50 24.34
CA SER A 152 58.44 63.78 23.90
C SER A 152 57.63 64.62 22.90
N SER A 153 57.65 65.92 23.22
CA SER A 153 56.75 67.00 22.84
C SER A 153 56.93 67.53 21.41
N ALA A 154 57.20 66.66 20.44
CA ALA A 154 57.53 67.06 19.07
C ALA A 154 57.03 66.09 17.99
N ALA A 155 55.75 65.68 18.04
CA ALA A 155 55.12 65.00 16.91
C ALA A 155 54.54 66.05 15.94
N ASN A 156 55.41 66.58 15.08
CA ASN A 156 55.01 67.46 13.97
C ASN A 156 54.57 66.58 12.80
N ALA A 157 53.29 66.22 12.74
CA ALA A 157 52.68 65.56 11.59
C ALA A 157 51.33 66.23 11.31
N LEU A 158 51.30 66.98 10.20
CA LEU A 158 50.17 67.74 9.63
C LEU A 158 49.63 68.87 10.51
N GLY A 159 50.22 70.06 10.32
CA GLY A 159 49.81 71.28 10.98
C GLY A 159 48.38 71.73 10.62
N GLY A 160 47.80 72.52 11.53
CA GLY A 160 46.66 73.39 11.24
C GLY A 160 45.30 72.85 11.70
N TYR A 161 44.91 73.24 12.92
CA TYR A 161 43.61 73.10 13.57
C TYR A 161 42.36 72.84 12.69
N ASN A 162 41.77 71.64 12.93
CA ASN A 162 40.34 71.26 12.93
C ASN A 162 39.58 71.13 11.59
N ALA A 163 39.39 69.87 11.16
CA ALA A 163 38.08 69.17 11.18
C ALA A 163 38.11 67.79 10.49
N ALA A 164 39.11 67.50 9.66
CA ALA A 164 39.09 66.34 8.76
C ALA A 164 39.46 64.97 9.39
N VAL A 165 40.09 64.92 10.57
CA VAL A 165 40.61 63.67 11.15
C VAL A 165 39.99 63.31 12.53
N ARG A 166 38.79 63.83 12.87
CA ARG A 166 38.09 63.37 14.09
C ARG A 166 37.50 61.96 13.96
N TYR A 167 37.30 61.48 12.74
CA TYR A 167 36.65 60.20 12.46
C TYR A 167 37.62 59.05 12.16
N PHE A 168 38.93 59.32 12.12
CA PHE A 168 39.99 58.35 11.84
C PHE A 168 40.90 58.13 13.07
N ASN A 169 40.30 57.92 14.24
CA ASN A 169 41.06 57.67 15.46
C ASN A 169 41.38 56.17 15.55
N VAL A 170 42.60 55.78 15.15
CA VAL A 170 43.16 54.44 15.42
C VAL A 170 43.93 54.59 16.73
N ASN A 171 43.60 53.81 17.77
CA ASN A 171 44.30 53.91 19.07
C ASN A 171 44.84 52.52 19.43
N SER A 172 46.12 52.28 19.15
CA SER A 172 46.86 51.16 19.74
C SER A 172 48.35 51.26 19.43
N GLY A 173 49.23 51.13 20.42
CA GLY A 173 50.69 51.19 20.26
C GLY A 173 51.30 49.96 19.58
N GLY A 174 50.90 49.65 18.35
CA GLY A 174 51.40 48.51 17.55
C GLY A 174 52.09 48.92 16.24
N PRO A 175 52.49 47.94 15.41
CA PRO A 175 53.13 48.18 14.11
C PRO A 175 52.27 49.04 13.16
N VAL A 176 52.94 49.79 12.28
CA VAL A 176 52.32 50.72 11.31
C VAL A 176 51.36 50.02 10.34
N SER A 177 50.41 50.77 9.78
CA SER A 177 49.64 50.31 8.61
C SER A 177 50.45 50.50 7.33
N GLU A 178 50.28 49.60 6.36
CA GLU A 178 51.05 49.57 5.11
C GLU A 178 50.10 49.48 3.90
N ALA A 179 50.12 50.48 3.03
CA ALA A 179 49.44 50.48 1.74
C ALA A 179 50.51 50.38 0.62
N VAL A 180 50.82 49.14 0.22
CA VAL A 180 51.91 48.80 -0.69
C VAL A 180 51.45 48.74 -2.16
N GLY A 181 50.19 48.34 -2.41
CA GLY A 181 49.60 48.34 -3.74
C GLY A 181 49.24 49.75 -4.24
N ASN A 182 49.14 49.93 -5.55
CA ASN A 182 48.65 51.16 -6.17
C ASN A 182 47.16 51.34 -5.88
N GLU A 183 46.67 52.58 -5.72
CA GLU A 183 45.24 52.87 -5.41
C GLU A 183 44.70 52.12 -4.18
N SER A 184 45.57 51.68 -3.28
CA SER A 184 45.21 50.84 -2.15
C SER A 184 44.86 51.66 -0.90
N LEU A 185 44.05 51.07 -0.03
CA LEU A 185 43.61 51.65 1.24
C LEU A 185 43.99 50.74 2.41
N ALA A 186 44.76 51.25 3.37
CA ALA A 186 45.09 50.55 4.62
C ALA A 186 44.70 51.39 5.85
N ILE A 187 43.76 50.90 6.68
CA ILE A 187 43.28 51.60 7.88
C ILE A 187 43.33 50.66 9.09
N GLY A 188 44.07 51.01 10.14
CA GLY A 188 44.15 50.24 11.39
C GLY A 188 45.55 49.69 11.67
N VAL A 189 45.87 49.44 12.93
CA VAL A 189 47.22 48.99 13.33
C VAL A 189 47.59 47.65 12.70
N SER A 190 48.76 47.60 12.07
CA SER A 190 49.26 46.43 11.33
C SER A 190 48.37 46.01 10.15
N ALA A 191 47.48 46.87 9.66
CA ALA A 191 46.74 46.61 8.43
C ALA A 191 47.68 46.67 7.23
N GLN A 192 47.62 45.70 6.32
CA GLN A 192 48.45 45.61 5.12
C GLN A 192 47.56 45.51 3.87
N SER A 193 47.64 46.48 2.98
CA SER A 193 47.03 46.43 1.65
C SER A 193 48.14 46.27 0.60
N ASN A 194 48.39 45.03 0.20
CA ASN A 194 49.51 44.62 -0.66
C ASN A 194 49.16 44.63 -2.15
N GLY A 195 47.88 44.44 -2.50
CA GLY A 195 47.37 44.42 -3.87
C GLY A 195 46.92 45.79 -4.41
N ASP A 196 46.90 45.96 -5.73
CA ASP A 196 46.43 47.18 -6.39
C ASP A 196 44.91 47.32 -6.30
N SER A 197 44.42 48.53 -5.98
CA SER A 197 43.03 48.83 -5.66
C SER A 197 42.46 48.00 -4.50
N SER A 198 43.31 47.40 -3.65
CA SER A 198 42.91 46.63 -2.49
C SER A 198 42.54 47.50 -1.28
N ILE A 199 41.66 46.99 -0.42
CA ILE A 199 41.20 47.64 0.80
C ILE A 199 41.45 46.74 2.00
N ALA A 200 42.30 47.16 2.93
CA ALA A 200 42.50 46.55 4.25
C ALA A 200 42.05 47.51 5.36
N MET A 201 41.03 47.13 6.14
CA MET A 201 40.52 47.94 7.24
C MET A 201 40.30 47.10 8.50
N GLY A 202 40.96 47.45 9.60
CA GLY A 202 40.93 46.74 10.88
C GLY A 202 42.32 46.37 11.37
N LYS A 203 42.46 46.15 12.69
CA LYS A 203 43.76 45.77 13.28
C LYS A 203 44.21 44.42 12.70
N GLY A 204 45.39 44.38 12.09
CA GLY A 204 45.97 43.17 11.48
C GLY A 204 45.28 42.69 10.21
N ALA A 205 44.41 43.50 9.59
CA ALA A 205 43.75 43.13 8.34
C ALA A 205 44.76 43.07 7.18
N VAL A 206 44.70 42.06 6.32
CA VAL A 206 45.61 41.89 5.18
C VAL A 206 44.82 41.68 3.90
N ALA A 207 44.95 42.58 2.91
CA ALA A 207 44.39 42.43 1.57
C ALA A 207 45.51 42.31 0.54
N GLY A 208 45.45 41.30 -0.34
CA GLY A 208 46.49 41.00 -1.32
C GLY A 208 47.51 39.99 -0.83
N SER A 209 48.12 39.27 -1.77
CA SER A 209 49.19 38.32 -1.46
C SER A 209 50.48 39.03 -1.00
N GLN A 210 51.29 38.38 -0.14
CA GLN A 210 52.63 38.89 0.23
C GLN A 210 53.68 38.71 -0.89
N SER A 211 53.24 38.30 -2.08
CA SER A 211 54.14 38.10 -3.22
C SER A 211 54.47 39.44 -3.88
N LEU A 212 55.75 39.81 -3.88
CA LEU A 212 56.27 41.03 -4.52
C LEU A 212 55.92 41.17 -6.03
N TRP A 213 55.45 40.09 -6.66
CA TRP A 213 55.20 39.97 -8.11
C TRP A 213 53.73 39.90 -8.51
N VAL A 214 52.80 39.85 -7.54
CA VAL A 214 51.35 39.76 -7.81
C VAL A 214 50.70 41.03 -7.29
N LYS A 215 50.62 42.05 -8.14
CA LYS A 215 50.05 43.36 -7.78
C LYS A 215 48.64 43.61 -8.32
N ASP A 216 48.09 42.79 -9.22
CA ASP A 216 46.73 42.98 -9.76
C ASP A 216 45.59 42.53 -8.81
N ASP A 217 45.87 42.35 -7.52
CA ASP A 217 44.92 41.86 -6.52
C ASP A 217 43.96 42.99 -6.07
N LYS A 218 42.66 42.90 -6.41
CA LYS A 218 41.60 43.83 -5.95
C LYS A 218 40.86 43.29 -4.72
N ASP A 219 41.61 42.95 -3.69
CA ASP A 219 41.10 42.27 -2.50
C ASP A 219 40.48 43.25 -1.49
N ILE A 220 39.48 42.77 -0.73
CA ILE A 220 38.82 43.51 0.34
C ILE A 220 38.94 42.71 1.64
N ALA A 221 39.69 43.23 2.61
CA ALA A 221 39.81 42.68 3.97
C ALA A 221 39.28 43.68 5.00
N LEU A 222 38.15 43.41 5.64
CA LEU A 222 37.50 44.30 6.61
C LEU A 222 37.24 43.57 7.93
N GLY A 223 37.94 43.92 9.00
CA GLY A 223 37.77 43.36 10.34
C GLY A 223 39.08 43.15 11.09
N TYR A 224 39.00 42.80 12.38
CA TYR A 224 40.17 42.39 13.17
C TYR A 224 40.78 41.12 12.56
N GLU A 225 42.04 41.15 12.15
CA GLU A 225 42.76 40.02 11.53
C GLU A 225 42.05 39.40 10.30
N ALA A 226 41.22 40.15 9.59
CA ALA A 226 40.63 39.69 8.34
C ALA A 226 41.72 39.54 7.27
N LYS A 227 41.75 38.43 6.54
CA LYS A 227 42.79 38.13 5.55
C LYS A 227 42.17 37.79 4.21
N ALA A 228 42.29 38.68 3.24
CA ALA A 228 41.97 38.42 1.85
C ALA A 228 43.28 38.20 1.06
N SER A 229 43.66 36.94 0.84
CA SER A 229 44.97 36.58 0.26
C SER A 229 44.83 35.52 -0.83
N GLY A 230 43.94 35.77 -1.80
CA GLY A 230 43.63 34.83 -2.88
C GLY A 230 44.86 34.46 -3.69
N SER A 231 45.37 33.24 -3.54
CA SER A 231 46.47 32.74 -4.37
C SER A 231 45.96 32.62 -5.83
N ASN A 232 46.63 33.28 -6.78
CA ASN A 232 46.44 33.19 -8.24
C ASN A 232 45.28 33.96 -8.93
N SER A 233 44.57 34.92 -8.33
CA SER A 233 43.61 35.75 -9.13
C SER A 233 43.15 37.08 -8.54
N GLY A 234 43.53 37.45 -7.31
CA GLY A 234 42.93 38.59 -6.61
C GLY A 234 41.39 38.49 -6.49
N ASN A 235 40.74 39.65 -6.30
CA ASN A 235 39.28 39.83 -6.27
C ASN A 235 38.54 39.07 -5.16
N SER A 236 39.21 38.80 -4.04
CA SER A 236 38.61 38.12 -2.90
C SER A 236 38.09 39.09 -1.84
N ILE A 237 37.09 38.66 -1.08
CA ILE A 237 36.41 39.48 -0.07
C ILE A 237 36.43 38.74 1.26
N ALA A 238 37.15 39.25 2.25
CA ALA A 238 37.14 38.78 3.64
C ALA A 238 36.57 39.85 4.57
N ILE A 239 35.38 39.66 5.13
CA ILE A 239 34.69 40.63 5.99
C ILE A 239 34.30 39.97 7.30
N GLY A 240 34.85 40.43 8.43
CA GLY A 240 34.60 39.91 9.78
C GLY A 240 35.89 39.65 10.55
N SER A 241 35.79 39.50 11.87
CA SER A 241 36.95 39.16 12.71
C SER A 241 37.53 37.81 12.28
N SER A 242 38.81 37.76 11.93
CA SER A 242 39.53 36.56 11.51
C SER A 242 38.89 35.84 10.31
N ALA A 243 38.12 36.55 9.48
CA ALA A 243 37.63 36.02 8.20
C ALA A 243 38.81 35.81 7.24
N GLU A 244 38.86 34.70 6.52
CA GLU A 244 39.99 34.32 5.66
C GLU A 244 39.53 33.88 4.27
N THR A 245 40.09 34.48 3.22
CA THR A 245 40.07 33.93 1.87
C THR A 245 41.48 33.54 1.42
N ALA A 246 41.63 32.32 0.91
CA ALA A 246 42.89 31.82 0.34
C ALA A 246 42.81 31.52 -1.16
N GLY A 247 41.61 31.33 -1.72
CA GLY A 247 41.39 31.19 -3.16
C GLY A 247 41.07 32.51 -3.85
N GLY A 248 41.41 32.62 -5.14
CA GLY A 248 41.02 33.77 -5.97
C GLY A 248 39.50 33.83 -6.21
N ASN A 249 38.94 35.04 -6.36
CA ASN A 249 37.50 35.30 -6.46
C ASN A 249 36.64 34.73 -5.30
N ALA A 250 37.25 34.40 -4.16
CA ALA A 250 36.54 33.82 -3.03
C ALA A 250 35.91 34.88 -2.13
N VAL A 251 34.82 34.52 -1.44
CA VAL A 251 34.10 35.39 -0.49
C VAL A 251 34.04 34.71 0.87
N ALA A 252 34.61 35.33 1.90
CA ALA A 252 34.44 34.97 3.31
C ALA A 252 33.78 36.14 4.06
N MET A 253 32.56 35.97 4.56
CA MET A 253 31.84 37.00 5.32
C MET A 253 31.29 36.45 6.64
N GLY A 254 31.74 36.98 7.76
CA GLY A 254 31.40 36.53 9.11
C GLY A 254 32.65 36.29 9.95
N SER A 255 32.52 36.36 11.28
CA SER A 255 33.67 36.09 12.15
C SER A 255 34.13 34.65 11.99
N SER A 256 35.43 34.45 11.74
CA SER A 256 36.09 33.17 11.47
C SER A 256 35.56 32.42 10.23
N ALA A 257 34.87 33.11 9.31
CA ALA A 257 34.49 32.51 8.02
C ALA A 257 35.74 32.22 7.18
N LYS A 258 35.82 31.06 6.53
CA LYS A 258 36.99 30.60 5.78
C LYS A 258 36.63 30.10 4.40
N SER A 259 37.13 30.76 3.36
CA SER A 259 36.93 30.41 1.96
C SER A 259 38.29 30.10 1.30
N SER A 260 38.67 28.82 1.24
CA SER A 260 40.02 28.41 0.80
C SER A 260 40.10 28.01 -0.68
N GLY A 261 38.99 27.61 -1.30
CA GLY A 261 38.95 27.27 -2.73
C GLY A 261 38.79 28.47 -3.65
N GLY A 262 39.17 28.34 -4.92
CA GLY A 262 38.88 29.33 -5.96
C GLY A 262 37.37 29.48 -6.18
N ALA A 263 36.88 30.72 -6.34
CA ALA A 263 35.46 31.05 -6.53
C ALA A 263 34.53 30.46 -5.46
N SER A 264 35.04 30.19 -4.25
CA SER A 264 34.27 29.63 -3.13
C SER A 264 33.63 30.73 -2.27
N ILE A 265 32.52 30.41 -1.61
CA ILE A 265 31.72 31.33 -0.80
C ILE A 265 31.53 30.75 0.60
N ALA A 266 32.01 31.42 1.63
CA ALA A 266 31.79 31.12 3.04
C ALA A 266 31.12 32.32 3.73
N MET A 267 29.84 32.23 4.07
CA MET A 267 29.09 33.32 4.71
C MET A 267 28.43 32.86 6.01
N GLY A 268 28.85 33.42 7.15
CA GLY A 268 28.36 33.09 8.48
C GLY A 268 29.50 32.95 9.50
N PHE A 269 29.17 32.98 10.80
CA PHE A 269 30.16 32.70 11.85
C PHE A 269 30.71 31.28 11.67
N ASN A 270 32.03 31.12 11.54
CA ASN A 270 32.70 29.82 11.32
C ASN A 270 32.25 29.05 10.06
N ALA A 271 31.66 29.71 9.05
CA ALA A 271 31.37 29.03 7.77
C ALA A 271 32.67 28.63 7.05
N LYS A 272 32.73 27.45 6.43
CA LYS A 272 33.92 26.92 5.75
C LYS A 272 33.59 26.44 4.34
N ALA A 273 34.24 27.01 3.34
CA ALA A 273 34.25 26.48 1.98
C ALA A 273 35.71 26.19 1.60
N LEU A 274 36.13 24.92 1.72
CA LEU A 274 37.56 24.58 1.71
C LEU A 274 38.12 24.29 0.31
N HIS A 275 37.25 23.97 -0.65
CA HIS A 275 37.61 23.57 -2.01
C HIS A 275 36.94 24.46 -3.07
N ASP A 276 37.42 24.35 -4.31
CA ASP A 276 37.00 25.18 -5.43
C ASP A 276 35.49 25.10 -5.65
N SER A 277 34.89 26.27 -5.90
CA SER A 277 33.45 26.45 -6.11
C SER A 277 32.55 25.95 -4.96
N GLY A 278 33.11 25.73 -3.77
CA GLY A 278 32.33 25.37 -2.58
C GLY A 278 31.48 26.54 -2.08
N VAL A 279 30.27 26.26 -1.59
CA VAL A 279 29.34 27.27 -1.06
C VAL A 279 28.88 26.87 0.34
N ALA A 280 29.38 27.55 1.37
CA ALA A 280 28.97 27.42 2.76
C ALA A 280 28.25 28.68 3.24
N ILE A 281 26.95 28.61 3.51
CA ILE A 281 26.14 29.74 3.96
C ILE A 281 25.38 29.37 5.23
N GLY A 282 25.75 29.95 6.35
CA GLY A 282 25.15 29.71 7.67
C GLY A 282 26.20 29.68 8.77
N ASN A 283 25.76 29.80 10.03
CA ASN A 283 26.65 29.61 11.18
C ASN A 283 27.16 28.16 11.18
N ALA A 284 28.49 27.98 11.18
CA ALA A 284 29.17 26.69 11.12
C ALA A 284 28.80 25.80 9.92
N ALA A 285 28.33 26.37 8.80
CA ALA A 285 28.16 25.62 7.56
C ALA A 285 29.52 25.14 7.03
N ASP A 286 29.62 23.89 6.61
CA ASP A 286 30.87 23.24 6.19
C ASP A 286 30.73 22.59 4.80
N ALA A 287 31.20 23.30 3.77
CA ALA A 287 31.33 22.81 2.40
C ALA A 287 32.78 22.34 2.17
N SER A 288 33.16 21.24 2.83
CA SER A 288 34.51 20.66 2.74
C SER A 288 34.69 19.74 1.53
N GLY A 289 33.62 19.35 0.84
CA GLY A 289 33.74 18.64 -0.43
C GLY A 289 34.09 19.56 -1.60
N GLU A 290 34.77 19.04 -2.63
CA GLU A 290 34.98 19.79 -3.87
C GLU A 290 33.65 20.10 -4.56
N LYS A 291 33.42 21.36 -4.99
CA LYS A 291 32.16 21.81 -5.62
C LYS A 291 30.91 21.51 -4.77
N SER A 292 31.06 21.43 -3.45
CA SER A 292 29.96 21.12 -2.52
C SER A 292 29.16 22.36 -2.12
N ILE A 293 27.92 22.15 -1.68
CA ILE A 293 27.01 23.21 -1.24
C ILE A 293 26.46 22.87 0.15
N ALA A 294 26.81 23.65 1.16
CA ALA A 294 26.29 23.59 2.52
C ALA A 294 25.52 24.89 2.86
N ILE A 295 24.20 24.83 2.99
CA ILE A 295 23.36 25.99 3.31
C ILE A 295 22.49 25.71 4.53
N GLY A 296 22.76 26.39 5.64
CA GLY A 296 22.05 26.22 6.91
C GLY A 296 23.00 26.27 8.11
N ASN A 297 22.46 26.41 9.32
CA ASN A 297 23.28 26.30 10.53
C ASN A 297 23.79 24.86 10.68
N ALA A 298 25.10 24.69 10.81
CA ALA A 298 25.75 23.39 10.92
C ALA A 298 25.47 22.41 9.76
N ALA A 299 25.07 22.91 8.58
CA ALA A 299 24.97 22.07 7.38
C ALA A 299 26.37 21.61 6.97
N ALA A 300 26.56 20.33 6.64
CA ALA A 300 27.85 19.74 6.29
C ALA A 300 27.75 18.98 4.95
N ALA A 301 28.39 19.51 3.91
CA ALA A 301 28.55 18.88 2.60
C ALA A 301 30.02 18.45 2.47
N SER A 302 30.32 17.24 2.93
CA SER A 302 31.70 16.81 3.21
C SER A 302 32.40 16.10 2.06
N SER A 303 31.66 15.74 1.01
CA SER A 303 32.13 14.89 -0.09
C SER A 303 31.96 15.56 -1.46
N GLU A 304 32.60 15.03 -2.51
CA GLU A 304 32.64 15.70 -3.82
C GLU A 304 31.22 15.92 -4.38
N LYS A 305 30.92 17.13 -4.88
CA LYS A 305 29.62 17.52 -5.46
C LYS A 305 28.41 17.29 -4.54
N SER A 306 28.63 17.12 -3.24
CA SER A 306 27.58 16.91 -2.27
C SER A 306 26.77 18.19 -2.00
N ILE A 307 25.50 18.03 -1.65
CA ILE A 307 24.58 19.13 -1.32
C ILE A 307 23.96 18.85 0.04
N ALA A 308 24.14 19.76 1.00
CA ALA A 308 23.52 19.75 2.32
C ALA A 308 22.76 21.06 2.55
N MET A 309 21.44 21.01 2.67
CA MET A 309 20.60 22.19 2.87
C MET A 309 19.61 22.01 4.03
N GLY A 310 19.77 22.80 5.09
CA GLY A 310 18.96 22.72 6.31
C GLY A 310 19.80 22.84 7.58
N TYR A 311 19.15 23.00 8.73
CA TYR A 311 19.84 22.93 10.03
C TYR A 311 20.40 21.52 10.24
N GLY A 312 21.70 21.37 10.43
CA GLY A 312 22.34 20.07 10.70
C GLY A 312 22.31 19.06 9.54
N ALA A 313 21.87 19.46 8.34
CA ALA A 313 21.86 18.58 7.17
C ALA A 313 23.27 18.09 6.87
N THR A 314 23.45 16.79 6.64
CA THR A 314 24.74 16.16 6.39
C THR A 314 24.69 15.41 5.07
N SER A 315 25.59 15.72 4.15
CA SER A 315 25.83 14.92 2.96
C SER A 315 27.29 14.48 2.94
N ALA A 316 27.50 13.21 3.28
CA ALA A 316 28.82 12.59 3.44
C ALA A 316 29.14 11.56 2.35
N GLY A 317 28.17 11.19 1.51
CA GLY A 317 28.41 10.42 0.29
C GLY A 317 28.80 11.30 -0.90
N ASP A 318 29.61 10.77 -1.81
CA ASP A 318 29.95 11.47 -3.05
C ASP A 318 28.69 11.73 -3.88
N SER A 319 28.52 12.95 -4.40
CA SER A 319 27.30 13.40 -5.10
C SER A 319 25.99 13.18 -4.32
N GLY A 320 26.06 13.11 -2.99
CA GLY A 320 24.89 12.99 -2.12
C GLY A 320 24.07 14.27 -2.06
N ILE A 321 22.77 14.14 -1.78
CA ILE A 321 21.84 15.27 -1.63
C ILE A 321 21.05 15.10 -0.35
N ALA A 322 21.34 15.92 0.66
CA ALA A 322 20.61 16.02 1.92
C ALA A 322 19.87 17.36 2.00
N ILE A 323 18.54 17.33 2.00
CA ILE A 323 17.69 18.54 2.08
C ILE A 323 16.64 18.35 3.16
N GLY A 324 16.75 19.14 4.22
CA GLY A 324 15.90 19.06 5.41
C GLY A 324 16.71 19.26 6.69
N ASN A 325 16.03 19.53 7.80
CA ASN A 325 16.70 19.58 9.10
C ASN A 325 17.21 18.18 9.47
N ASP A 326 18.49 18.06 9.78
CA ASP A 326 19.14 16.80 10.17
C ASP A 326 18.95 15.68 9.12
N ALA A 327 18.73 16.04 7.84
CA ALA A 327 18.74 15.08 6.74
C ALA A 327 20.16 14.54 6.55
N ASP A 328 20.30 13.23 6.31
CA ASP A 328 21.59 12.54 6.20
C ASP A 328 21.65 11.73 4.89
N ALA A 329 22.48 12.17 3.94
CA ALA A 329 22.82 11.46 2.72
C ALA A 329 24.28 10.99 2.78
N SER A 330 24.51 9.93 3.56
CA SER A 330 25.83 9.32 3.79
C SER A 330 26.25 8.28 2.76
N GLY A 331 25.30 7.72 1.99
CA GLY A 331 25.63 6.85 0.85
C GLY A 331 26.03 7.63 -0.41
N ASP A 332 26.94 7.07 -1.21
CA ASP A 332 27.31 7.67 -2.50
C ASP A 332 26.10 7.75 -3.44
N ASN A 333 25.91 8.88 -4.13
CA ASN A 333 24.75 9.17 -4.98
C ASN A 333 23.39 9.03 -4.26
N ALA A 334 23.37 9.06 -2.92
CA ALA A 334 22.14 8.93 -2.16
C ALA A 334 21.38 10.27 -2.06
N VAL A 335 20.06 10.18 -1.89
CA VAL A 335 19.18 11.34 -1.75
C VAL A 335 18.35 11.22 -0.48
N ALA A 336 18.51 12.15 0.45
CA ALA A 336 17.69 12.31 1.64
C ALA A 336 16.91 13.62 1.58
N LEU A 337 15.58 13.54 1.41
CA LEU A 337 14.70 14.71 1.30
C LEU A 337 13.64 14.69 2.40
N GLY A 338 13.84 15.49 3.44
CA GLY A 338 12.95 15.62 4.58
C GLY A 338 13.71 15.74 5.90
N LYS A 339 13.05 16.28 6.93
CA LYS A 339 13.64 16.35 8.27
C LYS A 339 13.92 14.94 8.81
N ASP A 340 15.13 14.69 9.31
CA ASP A 340 15.58 13.38 9.80
C ASP A 340 15.50 12.25 8.74
N ALA A 341 15.48 12.59 7.45
CA ALA A 341 15.54 11.57 6.39
C ALA A 341 16.98 11.02 6.30
N THR A 342 17.16 9.71 6.25
CA THR A 342 18.48 9.06 6.21
C THR A 342 18.60 8.12 5.02
N ALA A 343 19.52 8.42 4.11
CA ALA A 343 19.87 7.60 2.96
C ALA A 343 21.35 7.16 3.06
N ALA A 344 21.59 6.05 3.75
CA ALA A 344 22.94 5.57 4.08
C ALA A 344 23.56 4.61 3.04
N GLN A 345 22.73 4.06 2.14
CA GLN A 345 23.18 3.11 1.11
C GLN A 345 23.42 3.83 -0.22
N ALA A 346 24.41 3.34 -0.99
CA ALA A 346 24.73 3.92 -2.29
C ALA A 346 23.52 3.90 -3.24
N GLY A 347 23.25 5.02 -3.90
CA GLY A 347 22.14 5.20 -4.83
C GLY A 347 20.73 5.11 -4.22
N ALA A 348 20.60 5.08 -2.89
CA ALA A 348 19.31 4.97 -2.22
C ALA A 348 18.61 6.33 -2.05
N VAL A 349 17.28 6.30 -1.94
CA VAL A 349 16.47 7.52 -1.80
C VAL A 349 15.58 7.44 -0.57
N ALA A 350 15.77 8.32 0.41
CA ALA A 350 14.86 8.54 1.53
C ALA A 350 13.97 9.77 1.26
N LEU A 351 12.66 9.57 1.16
CA LEU A 351 11.69 10.62 0.83
C LEU A 351 10.69 10.84 1.96
N GLY A 352 10.68 12.04 2.53
CA GLY A 352 9.82 12.45 3.63
C GLY A 352 10.53 12.43 4.99
N SER A 353 9.92 13.08 5.98
CA SER A 353 10.53 13.22 7.30
C SER A 353 10.66 11.88 8.04
N GLY A 354 11.81 11.58 8.63
CA GLY A 354 12.07 10.33 9.33
C GLY A 354 12.08 9.09 8.43
N SER A 355 12.13 9.27 7.10
CA SER A 355 12.28 8.16 6.16
C SER A 355 13.70 7.62 6.24
N SER A 356 13.86 6.31 6.28
CA SER A 356 15.17 5.66 6.39
C SER A 356 15.27 4.55 5.34
N THR A 357 16.38 4.51 4.60
CA THR A 357 16.65 3.42 3.64
C THR A 357 17.31 2.23 4.33
N ALA A 358 17.18 1.06 3.73
CA ALA A 358 17.86 -0.17 4.13
C ALA A 358 18.56 -0.78 2.91
N GLU A 359 19.38 -1.80 3.13
CA GLU A 359 19.97 -2.60 2.04
C GLU A 359 18.87 -3.18 1.14
N ALA A 360 19.11 -3.17 -0.18
CA ALA A 360 18.14 -3.68 -1.14
C ALA A 360 18.03 -5.21 -1.04
N VAL A 361 16.82 -5.72 -0.87
CA VAL A 361 16.57 -7.17 -0.75
C VAL A 361 16.08 -7.73 -2.09
N ALA A 362 16.85 -8.64 -2.68
CA ALA A 362 16.46 -9.34 -3.89
C ALA A 362 15.36 -10.39 -3.60
N THR A 363 14.13 -10.11 -4.03
CA THR A 363 12.99 -11.04 -3.90
C THR A 363 12.65 -11.62 -5.27
N THR A 364 13.25 -12.76 -5.62
CA THR A 364 13.13 -13.37 -6.96
C THR A 364 11.86 -14.20 -7.15
N GLY A 365 11.10 -14.47 -6.09
CA GLY A 365 9.93 -15.33 -6.15
C GLY A 365 9.31 -15.64 -4.79
N GLY A 366 8.32 -16.53 -4.80
CA GLY A 366 7.61 -17.00 -3.61
C GLY A 366 6.86 -18.31 -3.88
N THR A 367 6.49 -19.04 -2.82
CA THR A 367 5.70 -20.28 -2.94
C THR A 367 4.31 -20.07 -2.39
N LEU A 368 3.28 -20.34 -3.20
CA LEU A 368 1.87 -20.27 -2.81
C LEU A 368 1.24 -21.64 -3.01
N ASN A 369 0.71 -22.23 -1.94
CA ASN A 369 0.08 -23.56 -1.95
C ASN A 369 0.96 -24.64 -2.64
N GLY A 370 2.26 -24.66 -2.31
CA GLY A 370 3.23 -25.60 -2.89
C GLY A 370 3.70 -25.28 -4.32
N THR A 371 3.12 -24.27 -4.98
CA THR A 371 3.54 -23.83 -6.33
C THR A 371 4.53 -22.68 -6.23
N ALA A 372 5.70 -22.82 -6.86
CA ALA A 372 6.72 -21.77 -6.92
C ALA A 372 6.43 -20.75 -8.04
N TYR A 373 6.54 -19.47 -7.70
CA TYR A 373 6.39 -18.34 -8.61
C TYR A 373 7.70 -17.57 -8.70
N THR A 374 8.07 -17.15 -9.91
CA THR A 374 9.21 -16.25 -10.17
C THR A 374 8.67 -14.84 -10.43
N TYR A 375 9.30 -13.83 -9.83
CA TYR A 375 8.96 -12.43 -10.03
C TYR A 375 9.87 -11.80 -11.08
N ALA A 376 9.33 -10.85 -11.84
CA ALA A 376 10.06 -10.13 -12.88
C ALA A 376 11.04 -9.12 -12.28
N GLY A 377 12.14 -8.86 -13.00
CA GLY A 377 13.15 -7.87 -12.63
C GLY A 377 14.52 -8.48 -12.31
N ALA A 378 15.55 -7.65 -12.34
CA ALA A 378 16.88 -7.98 -11.83
C ALA A 378 16.93 -7.75 -10.32
N ALA A 379 18.01 -8.22 -9.67
CA ALA A 379 18.29 -7.83 -8.29
C ALA A 379 18.43 -6.29 -8.22
N PRO A 380 17.72 -5.61 -7.30
CA PRO A 380 17.83 -4.16 -7.16
C PRO A 380 19.17 -3.74 -6.55
N ASP A 381 19.80 -2.69 -7.09
CA ASP A 381 21.03 -2.12 -6.54
C ASP A 381 20.76 -1.26 -5.28
N SER A 382 19.58 -0.63 -5.21
CA SER A 382 19.18 0.25 -4.11
C SER A 382 17.65 0.27 -3.92
N THR A 383 17.17 1.06 -2.96
CA THR A 383 15.73 1.20 -2.69
C THR A 383 15.31 2.66 -2.52
N VAL A 384 14.05 2.94 -2.82
CA VAL A 384 13.36 4.18 -2.47
C VAL A 384 12.52 3.91 -1.22
N SER A 385 12.85 4.57 -0.12
CA SER A 385 12.08 4.52 1.12
C SER A 385 11.21 5.77 1.26
N VAL A 386 9.92 5.56 1.53
CA VAL A 386 8.95 6.63 1.82
C VAL A 386 8.61 6.70 3.31
N GLY A 387 9.32 5.96 4.17
CA GLY A 387 9.06 5.92 5.62
C GLY A 387 10.12 5.13 6.37
N SER A 388 9.74 4.64 7.55
CA SER A 388 10.56 3.73 8.34
C SER A 388 9.65 2.67 8.98
N ALA A 389 10.23 1.62 9.57
CA ALA A 389 9.45 0.57 10.21
C ALA A 389 8.50 1.14 11.27
N GLY A 390 7.20 0.82 11.16
CA GLY A 390 6.13 1.34 12.02
C GLY A 390 5.68 2.76 11.68
N HIS A 391 6.27 3.41 10.67
CA HIS A 391 5.96 4.75 10.20
C HIS A 391 5.87 4.78 8.66
N GLU A 392 5.20 3.78 8.11
CA GLU A 392 4.98 3.65 6.67
C GLU A 392 4.04 4.73 6.13
N ARG A 393 4.23 5.10 4.87
CA ARG A 393 3.37 6.07 4.17
C ARG A 393 2.59 5.42 3.05
N THR A 394 1.39 5.96 2.79
CA THR A 394 0.64 5.62 1.59
C THR A 394 1.25 6.33 0.38
N VAL A 395 1.35 5.61 -0.75
CA VAL A 395 1.66 6.20 -2.05
C VAL A 395 0.35 6.32 -2.82
N THR A 396 -0.13 7.54 -3.02
CA THR A 396 -1.45 7.81 -3.59
C THR A 396 -1.36 8.32 -5.03
N ASN A 397 -2.48 8.23 -5.77
CA ASN A 397 -2.55 8.57 -7.20
C ASN A 397 -1.66 7.72 -8.11
N VAL A 398 -1.41 6.47 -7.71
CA VAL A 398 -0.71 5.47 -8.53
C VAL A 398 -1.68 4.98 -9.62
N ALA A 399 -1.35 5.26 -10.88
CA ALA A 399 -2.07 4.73 -12.03
C ALA A 399 -1.99 3.19 -12.06
N ALA A 400 -2.92 2.52 -12.75
CA ALA A 400 -2.89 1.06 -12.84
C ALA A 400 -1.63 0.61 -13.60
N GLY A 401 -0.81 -0.22 -12.96
CA GLY A 401 0.39 -0.79 -13.56
C GLY A 401 0.05 -1.87 -14.59
N ARG A 402 0.98 -2.21 -15.47
CA ARG A 402 0.80 -3.38 -16.35
C ARG A 402 0.78 -4.66 -15.51
N VAL A 403 -0.16 -5.56 -15.77
CA VAL A 403 -0.23 -6.88 -15.10
C VAL A 403 0.17 -7.96 -16.11
N SER A 404 1.46 -8.30 -16.13
CA SER A 404 2.03 -9.34 -16.99
C SER A 404 3.24 -9.99 -16.31
N GLY A 405 3.68 -11.15 -16.81
CA GLY A 405 4.81 -11.90 -16.24
C GLY A 405 6.18 -11.20 -16.34
N THR A 406 6.26 -10.05 -17.00
CA THR A 406 7.51 -9.26 -17.15
C THR A 406 7.38 -7.84 -16.59
N SER A 407 6.26 -7.50 -15.95
CA SER A 407 6.01 -6.15 -15.47
C SER A 407 6.79 -5.86 -14.18
N THR A 408 7.38 -4.66 -14.11
CA THR A 408 8.01 -4.11 -12.90
C THR A 408 7.30 -2.82 -12.45
N ASP A 409 6.06 -2.61 -12.89
CA ASP A 409 5.26 -1.45 -12.52
C ASP A 409 4.63 -1.64 -11.13
N ALA A 410 4.45 -0.55 -10.38
CA ALA A 410 3.67 -0.58 -9.16
C ALA A 410 2.19 -0.94 -9.46
N VAL A 411 1.63 -1.83 -8.66
CA VAL A 411 0.21 -2.23 -8.73
C VAL A 411 -0.60 -1.36 -7.78
N ASN A 412 -1.73 -0.84 -8.23
CA ASN A 412 -2.62 -0.05 -7.38
C ASN A 412 -3.77 -0.89 -6.78
N GLY A 413 -4.49 -0.31 -5.83
CA GLY A 413 -5.55 -1.01 -5.10
C GLY A 413 -6.72 -1.52 -5.95
N SER A 414 -7.05 -0.88 -7.07
CA SER A 414 -8.17 -1.32 -7.90
C SER A 414 -7.87 -2.61 -8.67
N GLN A 415 -6.60 -2.85 -8.99
CA GLN A 415 -6.15 -4.08 -9.64
C GLN A 415 -6.25 -5.27 -8.69
N LEU A 416 -5.80 -5.11 -7.45
CA LEU A 416 -5.95 -6.13 -6.40
C LEU A 416 -7.42 -6.36 -6.02
N TYR A 417 -8.22 -5.30 -6.00
CA TYR A 417 -9.66 -5.43 -5.76
C TYR A 417 -10.36 -6.25 -6.86
N ALA A 418 -9.98 -6.04 -8.13
CA ALA A 418 -10.53 -6.80 -9.25
C ALA A 418 -10.24 -8.32 -9.12
N THR A 419 -9.02 -8.71 -8.77
CA THR A 419 -8.67 -10.12 -8.56
C THR A 419 -9.42 -10.72 -7.37
N ASN A 420 -9.53 -9.99 -6.26
CA ASN A 420 -10.23 -10.46 -5.06
C ASN A 420 -11.74 -10.58 -5.29
N THR A 421 -12.31 -9.74 -6.16
CA THR A 421 -13.73 -9.84 -6.55
C THR A 421 -14.00 -11.15 -7.29
N GLU A 422 -13.14 -11.53 -8.25
CA GLU A 422 -13.29 -12.81 -8.95
C GLU A 422 -13.06 -14.01 -8.04
N LEU A 423 -12.08 -13.93 -7.13
CA LEU A 423 -11.84 -14.98 -6.13
C LEU A 423 -13.05 -15.17 -5.20
N GLY A 424 -13.72 -14.08 -4.80
CA GLY A 424 -14.95 -14.14 -4.02
C GLY A 424 -16.08 -14.89 -4.73
N LYS A 425 -16.23 -14.72 -6.05
CA LYS A 425 -17.22 -15.48 -6.84
C LYS A 425 -16.92 -16.97 -6.87
N VAL A 426 -15.64 -17.35 -6.96
CA VAL A 426 -15.22 -18.75 -6.85
C VAL A 426 -15.57 -19.30 -5.47
N GLY A 427 -15.30 -18.54 -4.40
CA GLY A 427 -15.68 -18.92 -3.04
C GLY A 427 -17.19 -19.20 -2.90
N THR A 428 -18.04 -18.31 -3.43
CA THR A 428 -19.50 -18.53 -3.44
C THR A 428 -19.90 -19.76 -4.24
N ALA A 429 -19.29 -19.99 -5.41
CA ALA A 429 -19.57 -21.16 -6.23
C ALA A 429 -19.21 -22.47 -5.49
N VAL A 430 -18.09 -22.51 -4.77
CA VAL A 430 -17.67 -23.65 -3.95
C VAL A 430 -18.64 -23.88 -2.77
N ASN A 431 -19.02 -22.82 -2.06
CA ASN A 431 -19.97 -22.94 -0.94
C ASN A 431 -21.34 -23.44 -1.42
N SER A 432 -21.79 -22.99 -2.59
CA SER A 432 -23.06 -23.45 -3.18
C SER A 432 -23.08 -24.96 -3.45
N ILE A 433 -21.92 -25.55 -3.79
CA ILE A 433 -21.80 -27.00 -3.98
C ILE A 433 -21.94 -27.73 -2.63
N GLN A 434 -21.27 -27.24 -1.58
CA GLN A 434 -21.32 -27.86 -0.25
C GLN A 434 -22.69 -27.72 0.42
N GLU A 435 -23.35 -26.59 0.24
CA GLU A 435 -24.68 -26.31 0.84
C GLU A 435 -25.84 -26.93 0.03
N GLY A 436 -25.55 -27.86 -0.89
CA GLY A 436 -26.58 -28.67 -1.56
C GLY A 436 -27.32 -27.96 -2.70
N ALA A 437 -26.92 -26.74 -3.11
CA ALA A 437 -27.48 -26.12 -4.31
C ALA A 437 -27.22 -26.95 -5.58
N GLY A 438 -26.29 -27.91 -5.51
CA GLY A 438 -26.06 -28.96 -6.49
C GLY A 438 -25.40 -28.47 -7.77
N VAL A 439 -24.88 -29.40 -8.56
CA VAL A 439 -24.52 -29.16 -9.97
C VAL A 439 -25.77 -29.36 -10.84
N LYS A 440 -25.78 -28.84 -12.09
CA LYS A 440 -26.96 -28.79 -13.00
C LYS A 440 -27.88 -30.02 -13.05
N TYR A 441 -27.34 -31.22 -12.81
CA TYR A 441 -28.07 -32.48 -12.91
C TYR A 441 -28.22 -33.24 -11.58
N ALA A 442 -27.63 -32.75 -10.48
CA ALA A 442 -27.65 -33.39 -9.17
C ALA A 442 -27.96 -32.35 -8.08
N HIS A 443 -29.24 -31.98 -7.97
CA HIS A 443 -29.75 -31.05 -6.96
C HIS A 443 -30.32 -31.83 -5.76
N THR A 444 -29.86 -31.49 -4.56
CA THR A 444 -30.41 -32.04 -3.30
C THR A 444 -30.92 -30.90 -2.45
N HIS A 445 -32.23 -30.80 -2.27
CA HIS A 445 -32.82 -29.77 -1.40
C HIS A 445 -33.21 -30.38 -0.06
N SER A 446 -32.34 -30.24 0.95
CA SER A 446 -32.61 -30.76 2.30
C SER A 446 -31.93 -29.94 3.38
N THR A 447 -32.52 -29.96 4.57
CA THR A 447 -31.93 -29.50 5.84
C THR A 447 -31.55 -30.67 6.75
N GLY A 448 -31.72 -31.92 6.29
CA GLY A 448 -31.36 -33.11 7.04
C GLY A 448 -29.84 -33.30 7.14
N ALA A 449 -29.42 -34.28 7.95
CA ALA A 449 -28.01 -34.65 8.07
C ALA A 449 -27.42 -35.08 6.71
N ASP A 450 -26.09 -34.96 6.57
CA ASP A 450 -25.37 -35.36 5.36
C ASP A 450 -25.48 -36.87 5.11
N SER A 451 -25.25 -37.27 3.87
CA SER A 451 -25.12 -38.67 3.46
C SER A 451 -23.78 -39.26 3.93
N THR A 452 -23.73 -40.58 4.10
CA THR A 452 -22.51 -41.32 4.48
C THR A 452 -22.28 -42.47 3.50
N ALA A 453 -21.18 -42.43 2.75
CA ALA A 453 -20.70 -43.51 1.91
C ALA A 453 -19.41 -44.08 2.52
N SER A 454 -19.53 -45.10 3.37
CA SER A 454 -18.39 -45.67 4.13
C SER A 454 -17.84 -46.95 3.52
N GLY A 455 -18.61 -47.65 2.69
CA GLY A 455 -18.12 -48.81 1.95
C GLY A 455 -17.15 -48.39 0.84
N THR A 456 -16.20 -49.26 0.50
CA THR A 456 -15.28 -49.04 -0.63
C THR A 456 -16.09 -48.93 -1.92
N ASP A 457 -15.82 -47.93 -2.75
CA ASP A 457 -16.55 -47.66 -4.01
C ASP A 457 -18.08 -47.49 -3.84
N SER A 458 -18.55 -47.12 -2.65
CA SER A 458 -19.98 -46.93 -2.35
C SER A 458 -20.51 -45.55 -2.76
N SER A 459 -21.83 -45.41 -2.86
CA SER A 459 -22.50 -44.17 -3.21
C SER A 459 -23.72 -43.93 -2.31
N ALA A 460 -23.74 -42.79 -1.63
CA ALA A 460 -24.89 -42.32 -0.83
C ALA A 460 -25.36 -40.96 -1.35
N MET A 461 -26.67 -40.80 -1.56
CA MET A 461 -27.28 -39.54 -2.01
C MET A 461 -28.64 -39.31 -1.34
N GLY A 462 -28.81 -38.12 -0.78
CA GLY A 462 -30.00 -37.73 -0.03
C GLY A 462 -29.72 -37.60 1.47
N PRO A 463 -30.56 -36.87 2.22
CA PRO A 463 -30.32 -36.61 3.63
C PRO A 463 -30.31 -37.91 4.44
N ALA A 464 -29.31 -38.09 5.31
CA ALA A 464 -29.10 -39.28 6.13
C ALA A 464 -29.03 -40.62 5.36
N ALA A 465 -28.83 -40.59 4.04
CA ALA A 465 -28.59 -41.80 3.25
C ALA A 465 -27.27 -42.45 3.69
N SER A 466 -27.25 -43.77 3.85
CA SER A 466 -26.10 -44.51 4.36
C SER A 466 -25.79 -45.72 3.46
N ALA A 467 -24.64 -45.70 2.79
CA ALA A 467 -24.09 -46.82 2.04
C ALA A 467 -22.92 -47.43 2.82
N TYR A 468 -23.21 -48.45 3.62
CA TYR A 468 -22.25 -49.11 4.51
C TYR A 468 -21.45 -50.22 3.82
N GLY A 469 -22.08 -50.95 2.90
CA GLY A 469 -21.45 -52.06 2.18
C GLY A 469 -20.51 -51.61 1.05
N ASP A 470 -19.50 -52.42 0.74
CA ASP A 470 -18.67 -52.21 -0.46
C ASP A 470 -19.53 -52.23 -1.73
N SER A 471 -19.27 -51.31 -2.65
CA SER A 471 -20.05 -51.11 -3.88
C SER A 471 -21.57 -50.88 -3.65
N ALA A 472 -21.98 -50.49 -2.43
CA ALA A 472 -23.38 -50.27 -2.11
C ALA A 472 -23.90 -48.94 -2.66
N VAL A 473 -25.21 -48.89 -2.95
CA VAL A 473 -25.90 -47.69 -3.46
C VAL A 473 -27.08 -47.37 -2.56
N ALA A 474 -27.05 -46.23 -1.89
CA ALA A 474 -28.15 -45.71 -1.07
C ALA A 474 -28.65 -44.36 -1.64
N LEU A 475 -29.82 -44.35 -2.28
CA LEU A 475 -30.41 -43.13 -2.86
C LEU A 475 -31.78 -42.86 -2.22
N GLY A 476 -31.88 -41.78 -1.44
CA GLY A 476 -33.12 -41.32 -0.81
C GLY A 476 -32.96 -40.94 0.66
N ASN A 477 -33.90 -40.16 1.18
CA ASN A 477 -33.90 -39.72 2.59
C ASN A 477 -33.93 -40.94 3.54
N GLY A 478 -32.85 -41.13 4.31
CA GLY A 478 -32.68 -42.24 5.24
C GLY A 478 -32.57 -43.62 4.59
N ALA A 479 -32.23 -43.71 3.30
CA ALA A 479 -31.97 -44.99 2.64
C ALA A 479 -30.73 -45.67 3.26
N VAL A 480 -30.79 -46.98 3.48
CA VAL A 480 -29.69 -47.77 4.08
C VAL A 480 -29.36 -48.95 3.18
N ALA A 481 -28.15 -48.96 2.62
CA ALA A 481 -27.61 -50.08 1.85
C ALA A 481 -26.39 -50.67 2.59
N GLY A 482 -26.51 -51.91 3.05
CA GLY A 482 -25.56 -52.56 3.94
C GLY A 482 -25.99 -52.54 5.42
N ASP A 483 -25.14 -53.10 6.27
CA ASP A 483 -25.23 -53.01 7.72
C ASP A 483 -24.02 -52.25 8.26
N ALA A 484 -24.24 -51.30 9.18
CA ALA A 484 -23.17 -50.49 9.77
C ALA A 484 -22.11 -51.32 10.51
N ASN A 485 -22.45 -52.54 10.92
CA ASN A 485 -21.58 -53.43 11.68
C ASN A 485 -21.07 -54.62 10.86
N ASP A 486 -21.46 -54.74 9.59
CA ASP A 486 -21.08 -55.86 8.74
C ASP A 486 -20.72 -55.41 7.31
N SER A 487 -19.42 -55.18 7.11
CA SER A 487 -18.86 -54.85 5.80
C SER A 487 -18.99 -55.99 4.77
N ALA A 488 -19.32 -57.22 5.18
CA ALA A 488 -19.55 -58.34 4.25
C ALA A 488 -20.86 -58.19 3.46
N VAL A 489 -21.74 -57.26 3.85
CA VAL A 489 -22.97 -56.92 3.13
C VAL A 489 -22.66 -56.01 1.93
N ALA A 490 -21.91 -56.53 0.95
CA ALA A 490 -21.52 -55.83 -0.26
C ALA A 490 -22.63 -55.83 -1.33
N ASN A 491 -22.55 -54.91 -2.30
CA ASN A 491 -23.41 -54.82 -3.49
C ASN A 491 -24.90 -54.59 -3.18
N ALA A 492 -25.24 -54.07 -1.99
CA ALA A 492 -26.62 -53.76 -1.63
C ALA A 492 -27.11 -52.49 -2.35
N VAL A 493 -28.38 -52.46 -2.78
CA VAL A 493 -28.99 -51.31 -3.48
C VAL A 493 -30.29 -50.90 -2.77
N ALA A 494 -30.28 -49.75 -2.11
CA ALA A 494 -31.45 -49.15 -1.46
C ALA A 494 -31.87 -47.86 -2.18
N LEU A 495 -33.06 -47.87 -2.82
CA LEU A 495 -33.59 -46.74 -3.58
C LEU A 495 -34.97 -46.32 -3.05
N GLY A 496 -35.06 -45.18 -2.40
CA GLY A 496 -36.31 -44.63 -1.87
C GLY A 496 -36.19 -44.13 -0.44
N ASN A 497 -37.20 -43.37 0.01
CA ASN A 497 -37.25 -42.88 1.38
C ASN A 497 -37.34 -44.06 2.36
N GLN A 498 -36.37 -44.16 3.27
CA GLN A 498 -36.23 -45.24 4.25
C GLN A 498 -36.15 -46.65 3.65
N ALA A 499 -35.74 -46.81 2.39
CA ALA A 499 -35.47 -48.13 1.82
C ALA A 499 -34.27 -48.79 2.54
N LYS A 500 -34.34 -50.10 2.82
CA LYS A 500 -33.33 -50.86 3.57
C LYS A 500 -32.92 -52.12 2.82
N ALA A 501 -31.75 -52.11 2.20
CA ALA A 501 -31.12 -53.28 1.60
C ALA A 501 -30.01 -53.78 2.54
N GLN A 502 -30.33 -54.70 3.45
CA GLN A 502 -29.41 -55.15 4.52
C GLN A 502 -28.89 -56.57 4.29
N GLY A 503 -29.41 -57.29 3.31
CA GLY A 503 -28.84 -58.56 2.84
C GLY A 503 -27.70 -58.31 1.84
N GLY A 504 -26.67 -59.17 1.85
CA GLY A 504 -25.60 -59.08 0.85
C GLY A 504 -26.17 -59.24 -0.56
N SER A 505 -25.79 -58.37 -1.50
CA SER A 505 -26.33 -58.30 -2.87
C SER A 505 -27.85 -58.10 -2.95
N SER A 506 -28.49 -57.54 -1.91
CA SER A 506 -29.94 -57.34 -1.91
C SER A 506 -30.36 -56.02 -2.57
N ILE A 507 -31.62 -55.96 -3.01
CA ILE A 507 -32.22 -54.79 -3.65
C ILE A 507 -33.48 -54.41 -2.87
N ALA A 508 -33.56 -53.18 -2.38
CA ALA A 508 -34.76 -52.59 -1.77
C ALA A 508 -35.13 -51.30 -2.50
N MET A 509 -36.25 -51.30 -3.23
CA MET A 509 -36.72 -50.14 -4.01
C MET A 509 -38.14 -49.76 -3.60
N GLY A 510 -38.32 -48.54 -3.07
CA GLY A 510 -39.61 -48.01 -2.65
C GLY A 510 -39.59 -47.39 -1.25
N PHE A 511 -40.67 -46.69 -0.88
CA PHE A 511 -40.82 -46.17 0.49
C PHE A 511 -40.84 -47.32 1.50
N LYS A 512 -39.91 -47.32 2.45
CA LYS A 512 -39.77 -48.38 3.48
C LYS A 512 -39.63 -49.81 2.95
N ALA A 513 -39.26 -50.00 1.67
CA ALA A 513 -38.93 -51.34 1.16
C ALA A 513 -37.78 -51.94 1.98
N SER A 514 -37.86 -53.22 2.35
CA SER A 514 -36.88 -53.89 3.20
C SER A 514 -36.47 -55.23 2.61
N SER A 515 -35.21 -55.35 2.22
CA SER A 515 -34.62 -56.63 1.80
C SER A 515 -33.48 -57.01 2.75
N SER A 516 -33.80 -57.84 3.75
CA SER A 516 -32.85 -58.36 4.74
C SER A 516 -32.31 -59.73 4.39
N GLY A 517 -32.98 -60.48 3.50
CA GLY A 517 -32.46 -61.73 2.97
C GLY A 517 -31.28 -61.51 2.00
N SER A 518 -30.27 -62.38 2.04
CA SER A 518 -29.16 -62.30 1.09
C SER A 518 -29.66 -62.53 -0.33
N SER A 519 -29.24 -61.67 -1.27
CA SER A 519 -29.72 -61.66 -2.66
C SER A 519 -31.25 -61.51 -2.79
N GLY A 520 -31.92 -60.96 -1.78
CA GLY A 520 -33.34 -60.67 -1.81
C GLY A 520 -33.67 -59.45 -2.66
N ILE A 521 -34.90 -59.38 -3.16
CA ILE A 521 -35.42 -58.27 -3.97
C ILE A 521 -36.75 -57.82 -3.39
N ALA A 522 -36.78 -56.64 -2.75
CA ALA A 522 -37.99 -55.98 -2.27
C ALA A 522 -38.29 -54.75 -3.14
N ILE A 523 -39.38 -54.75 -3.90
CA ILE A 523 -39.77 -53.64 -4.79
C ILE A 523 -41.22 -53.24 -4.51
N GLY A 524 -41.42 -52.08 -3.91
CA GLY A 524 -42.74 -51.57 -3.55
C GLY A 524 -42.74 -50.87 -2.20
N ASN A 525 -43.82 -50.13 -1.92
CA ASN A 525 -44.00 -49.51 -0.61
C ASN A 525 -44.15 -50.62 0.46
N ALA A 526 -43.29 -50.59 1.47
CA ALA A 526 -43.25 -51.57 2.56
C ALA A 526 -43.13 -53.04 2.11
N ALA A 527 -42.65 -53.31 0.88
CA ALA A 527 -42.33 -54.67 0.45
C ALA A 527 -41.21 -55.24 1.32
N ALA A 528 -41.33 -56.50 1.75
CA ALA A 528 -40.39 -57.17 2.64
C ALA A 528 -39.89 -58.48 2.02
N ALA A 529 -38.61 -58.53 1.64
CA ALA A 529 -37.93 -59.75 1.18
C ALA A 529 -36.93 -60.20 2.26
N SER A 530 -37.42 -60.97 3.24
CA SER A 530 -36.64 -61.41 4.40
C SER A 530 -36.03 -62.82 4.25
N GLY A 531 -36.59 -63.65 3.37
CA GLY A 531 -35.99 -64.92 2.97
C GLY A 531 -34.77 -64.76 2.05
N ASN A 532 -33.82 -65.69 2.07
CA ASN A 532 -32.67 -65.65 1.19
C ASN A 532 -33.09 -65.90 -0.27
N LYS A 533 -32.61 -65.08 -1.20
CA LYS A 533 -32.97 -65.15 -2.64
C LYS A 533 -34.47 -65.03 -2.87
N SER A 534 -35.21 -64.39 -1.96
CA SER A 534 -36.65 -64.16 -2.10
C SER A 534 -36.95 -62.91 -2.90
N ILE A 535 -38.15 -62.85 -3.48
CA ILE A 535 -38.62 -61.73 -4.28
C ILE A 535 -39.97 -61.27 -3.73
N ALA A 536 -40.03 -60.06 -3.17
CA ALA A 536 -41.25 -59.38 -2.76
C ALA A 536 -41.50 -58.18 -3.67
N MET A 537 -42.55 -58.20 -4.49
CA MET A 537 -42.89 -57.10 -5.40
C MET A 537 -44.34 -56.66 -5.26
N GLY A 538 -44.58 -55.45 -4.76
CA GLY A 538 -45.92 -54.92 -4.52
C GLY A 538 -46.00 -54.09 -3.24
N TYR A 539 -47.13 -53.42 -3.03
CA TYR A 539 -47.42 -52.74 -1.76
C TYR A 539 -47.59 -53.80 -0.67
N GLU A 540 -46.81 -53.74 0.40
CA GLU A 540 -46.85 -54.68 1.55
C GLU A 540 -46.65 -56.17 1.18
N ALA A 541 -46.06 -56.47 0.01
CA ALA A 541 -45.72 -57.86 -0.33
C ALA A 541 -44.68 -58.42 0.64
N ASP A 542 -44.87 -59.64 1.16
CA ASP A 542 -43.99 -60.28 2.13
C ASP A 542 -43.48 -61.65 1.64
N ALA A 543 -42.18 -61.72 1.38
CA ALA A 543 -41.47 -62.94 0.97
C ALA A 543 -40.46 -63.36 2.05
N SER A 544 -40.95 -64.06 3.08
CA SER A 544 -40.14 -64.50 4.23
C SER A 544 -39.57 -65.92 4.12
N GLY A 545 -40.05 -66.72 3.17
CA GLY A 545 -39.46 -68.04 2.87
C GLY A 545 -38.21 -67.97 1.99
N ASP A 546 -37.28 -68.92 2.14
CA ASP A 546 -36.08 -68.96 1.28
C ASP A 546 -36.46 -69.32 -0.17
N ARG A 547 -35.92 -68.57 -1.14
CA ARG A 547 -36.23 -68.70 -2.58
C ARG A 547 -37.74 -68.55 -2.88
N SER A 548 -38.49 -67.84 -2.05
CA SER A 548 -39.92 -67.60 -2.26
C SER A 548 -40.17 -66.37 -3.15
N ILE A 549 -41.37 -66.29 -3.72
CA ILE A 549 -41.82 -65.18 -4.56
C ILE A 549 -43.18 -64.72 -4.07
N ALA A 550 -43.30 -63.47 -3.63
CA ALA A 550 -44.55 -62.80 -3.30
C ALA A 550 -44.73 -61.59 -4.23
N MET A 551 -45.73 -61.61 -5.11
CA MET A 551 -46.00 -60.54 -6.06
C MET A 551 -47.45 -60.08 -6.04
N GLY A 552 -47.70 -58.81 -5.74
CA GLY A 552 -49.03 -58.23 -5.61
C GLY A 552 -49.20 -57.42 -4.33
N TYR A 553 -50.30 -56.69 -4.22
CA TYR A 553 -50.67 -56.00 -2.98
C TYR A 553 -50.90 -57.04 -1.89
N ASP A 554 -50.19 -56.96 -0.76
CA ASP A 554 -50.36 -57.85 0.40
C ASP A 554 -50.18 -59.35 0.06
N ALA A 555 -49.48 -59.68 -1.03
CA ALA A 555 -49.12 -61.07 -1.34
C ALA A 555 -48.11 -61.58 -0.31
N ALA A 556 -48.31 -62.78 0.22
CA ALA A 556 -47.51 -63.31 1.32
C ALA A 556 -47.04 -64.74 1.09
N THR A 557 -45.77 -64.99 1.39
CA THR A 557 -45.16 -66.32 1.46
C THR A 557 -44.32 -66.44 2.72
N SER A 558 -44.50 -67.52 3.49
CA SER A 558 -43.73 -67.78 4.73
C SER A 558 -42.93 -69.08 4.70
N SER A 559 -43.00 -69.83 3.61
CA SER A 559 -42.33 -71.13 3.46
C SER A 559 -41.36 -71.13 2.28
N ASP A 560 -40.37 -72.02 2.33
CA ASP A 560 -39.35 -72.11 1.29
C ASP A 560 -39.93 -72.49 -0.08
N LYS A 561 -39.39 -71.89 -1.14
CA LYS A 561 -39.70 -72.18 -2.56
C LYS A 561 -41.18 -71.98 -2.93
N SER A 562 -41.96 -71.25 -2.13
CA SER A 562 -43.36 -70.99 -2.41
C SER A 562 -43.56 -69.75 -3.30
N ILE A 563 -44.69 -69.69 -4.00
CA ILE A 563 -45.03 -68.61 -4.94
C ILE A 563 -46.43 -68.09 -4.61
N ALA A 564 -46.55 -66.84 -4.17
CA ALA A 564 -47.81 -66.12 -4.06
C ALA A 564 -47.88 -65.00 -5.10
N MET A 565 -48.88 -65.00 -5.97
CA MET A 565 -49.07 -63.97 -7.00
C MET A 565 -50.52 -63.48 -7.06
N GLY A 566 -50.77 -62.21 -6.74
CA GLY A 566 -52.11 -61.61 -6.73
C GLY A 566 -52.37 -60.79 -5.47
N TYR A 567 -53.48 -60.03 -5.46
CA TYR A 567 -53.91 -59.28 -4.27
C TYR A 567 -54.19 -60.24 -3.12
N ALA A 568 -53.51 -60.08 -1.98
CA ALA A 568 -53.67 -60.91 -0.79
C ALA A 568 -53.52 -62.43 -1.03
N ALA A 569 -52.77 -62.83 -2.07
CA ALA A 569 -52.45 -64.23 -2.32
C ALA A 569 -51.53 -64.77 -1.22
N ASN A 570 -51.78 -65.98 -0.73
CA ASN A 570 -51.07 -66.55 0.42
C ASN A 570 -50.57 -67.98 0.11
N ALA A 571 -49.26 -68.14 -0.03
CA ALA A 571 -48.61 -69.44 -0.23
C ALA A 571 -47.74 -69.80 0.99
N ASN A 572 -48.38 -70.26 2.06
CA ASN A 572 -47.73 -70.60 3.33
C ASN A 572 -47.35 -72.08 3.48
N GLY A 573 -47.53 -72.89 2.43
CA GLY A 573 -47.04 -74.26 2.39
C GLY A 573 -45.65 -74.36 1.74
N GLY A 574 -44.79 -75.26 2.22
CA GLY A 574 -43.49 -75.53 1.58
C GLY A 574 -43.64 -75.92 0.12
N ALA A 575 -42.94 -75.22 -0.79
CA ALA A 575 -43.04 -75.38 -2.24
C ALA A 575 -44.49 -75.26 -2.79
N SER A 576 -45.34 -74.46 -2.15
CA SER A 576 -46.72 -74.25 -2.59
C SER A 576 -46.87 -73.08 -3.58
N ILE A 577 -47.97 -73.06 -4.33
CA ILE A 577 -48.28 -72.01 -5.32
C ILE A 577 -49.68 -71.48 -5.02
N ALA A 578 -49.83 -70.16 -4.84
CA ALA A 578 -51.10 -69.46 -4.73
C ALA A 578 -51.14 -68.32 -5.75
N MET A 579 -52.00 -68.39 -6.75
CA MET A 579 -52.10 -67.39 -7.82
C MET A 579 -53.54 -66.91 -7.98
N GLY A 580 -53.81 -65.62 -7.77
CA GLY A 580 -55.14 -65.03 -7.88
C GLY A 580 -55.47 -64.08 -6.72
N TYR A 581 -56.57 -63.35 -6.84
CA TYR A 581 -57.11 -62.52 -5.74
C TYR A 581 -57.46 -63.45 -4.56
N THR A 582 -56.86 -63.23 -3.39
CA THR A 582 -57.05 -64.00 -2.14
C THR A 582 -56.84 -65.52 -2.26
N ALA A 583 -56.12 -66.00 -3.29
CA ALA A 583 -55.80 -67.42 -3.44
C ALA A 583 -54.95 -67.92 -2.26
N LYS A 584 -55.20 -69.14 -1.78
CA LYS A 584 -54.59 -69.67 -0.56
C LYS A 584 -54.08 -71.10 -0.75
N SER A 585 -52.78 -71.30 -0.56
CA SER A 585 -52.15 -72.62 -0.56
C SER A 585 -51.29 -72.81 0.69
N THR A 586 -51.90 -73.32 1.77
CA THR A 586 -51.31 -73.39 3.11
C THR A 586 -50.61 -74.69 3.46
N ALA A 587 -50.79 -75.74 2.65
CA ALA A 587 -50.14 -77.03 2.86
C ALA A 587 -49.02 -77.27 1.83
N SER A 588 -48.06 -78.13 2.17
CA SER A 588 -46.88 -78.38 1.33
C SER A 588 -47.26 -78.91 -0.05
N SER A 589 -46.60 -78.37 -1.08
CA SER A 589 -46.82 -78.70 -2.49
C SER A 589 -48.26 -78.50 -2.98
N GLY A 590 -49.07 -77.70 -2.27
CA GLY A 590 -50.39 -77.30 -2.74
C GLY A 590 -50.32 -76.30 -3.92
N ILE A 591 -51.31 -76.34 -4.80
CA ILE A 591 -51.45 -75.42 -5.94
C ILE A 591 -52.86 -74.83 -5.91
N ALA A 592 -52.99 -73.55 -5.60
CA ALA A 592 -54.23 -72.78 -5.67
C ALA A 592 -54.13 -71.74 -6.79
N ILE A 593 -54.99 -71.81 -7.82
CA ILE A 593 -54.98 -70.89 -8.96
C ILE A 593 -56.41 -70.40 -9.24
N GLY A 594 -56.70 -69.13 -8.99
CA GLY A 594 -58.01 -68.52 -9.17
C GLY A 594 -58.36 -67.58 -8.01
N ASN A 595 -59.34 -66.70 -8.22
CA ASN A 595 -59.85 -65.85 -7.15
C ASN A 595 -60.44 -66.73 -6.04
N ALA A 596 -60.00 -66.53 -4.79
CA ALA A 596 -60.42 -67.31 -3.63
C ALA A 596 -60.19 -68.84 -3.74
N ALA A 597 -59.35 -69.32 -4.66
CA ALA A 597 -58.99 -70.73 -4.73
C ALA A 597 -58.23 -71.17 -3.47
N ALA A 598 -58.54 -72.33 -2.91
CA ALA A 598 -57.97 -72.83 -1.65
C ALA A 598 -57.46 -74.28 -1.76
N ALA A 599 -56.15 -74.46 -1.71
CA ALA A 599 -55.47 -75.76 -1.61
C ALA A 599 -54.99 -75.97 -0.16
N SER A 600 -55.83 -76.59 0.66
CA SER A 600 -55.66 -76.62 2.12
C SER A 600 -54.92 -77.85 2.65
N SER A 601 -54.64 -78.83 1.80
CA SER A 601 -53.99 -80.11 2.16
C SER A 601 -52.77 -80.43 1.30
N GLU A 602 -51.90 -81.34 1.78
CA GLU A 602 -50.64 -81.67 1.11
C GLU A 602 -50.87 -82.15 -0.34
N LYS A 603 -50.08 -81.65 -1.30
CA LYS A 603 -50.14 -82.00 -2.74
C LYS A 603 -51.52 -81.77 -3.38
N SER A 604 -52.38 -80.97 -2.77
CA SER A 604 -53.71 -80.68 -3.28
C SER A 604 -53.68 -79.61 -4.38
N ILE A 605 -54.58 -79.71 -5.36
CA ILE A 605 -54.67 -78.77 -6.49
C ILE A 605 -56.08 -78.18 -6.52
N ALA A 606 -56.21 -76.86 -6.39
CA ALA A 606 -57.45 -76.11 -6.54
C ALA A 606 -57.30 -75.08 -7.65
N MET A 607 -58.07 -75.21 -8.74
CA MET A 607 -57.98 -74.33 -9.91
C MET A 607 -59.38 -73.85 -10.34
N GLY A 608 -59.65 -72.54 -10.23
CA GLY A 608 -60.95 -71.92 -10.52
C GLY A 608 -61.33 -70.86 -9.49
N TYR A 609 -62.32 -70.02 -9.82
CA TYR A 609 -62.91 -69.06 -8.86
C TYR A 609 -63.56 -69.85 -7.70
N GLY A 610 -63.16 -69.64 -6.44
CA GLY A 610 -63.72 -70.33 -5.28
C GLY A 610 -63.42 -71.84 -5.16
N ALA A 611 -62.59 -72.41 -6.05
CA ALA A 611 -62.25 -73.83 -6.02
C ALA A 611 -61.57 -74.22 -4.70
N THR A 612 -62.02 -75.29 -4.04
CA THR A 612 -61.51 -75.72 -2.74
C THR A 612 -61.07 -77.19 -2.78
N SER A 613 -59.77 -77.44 -2.62
CA SER A 613 -59.21 -78.78 -2.45
C SER A 613 -58.76 -78.97 -1.01
N ALA A 614 -59.61 -79.63 -0.21
CA ALA A 614 -59.38 -79.87 1.22
C ALA A 614 -58.83 -81.26 1.52
N GLY A 615 -58.90 -82.21 0.59
CA GLY A 615 -58.28 -83.54 0.72
C GLY A 615 -56.79 -83.58 0.35
N GLY A 616 -56.01 -84.43 1.01
CA GLY A 616 -54.60 -84.68 0.62
C GLY A 616 -54.52 -85.30 -0.78
N SER A 617 -53.63 -84.81 -1.63
CA SER A 617 -53.51 -85.21 -3.05
C SER A 617 -54.81 -85.11 -3.86
N ALA A 618 -55.77 -84.29 -3.39
CA ALA A 618 -57.03 -84.08 -4.10
C ALA A 618 -56.90 -82.99 -5.19
N VAL A 619 -57.81 -83.01 -6.16
CA VAL A 619 -57.84 -82.08 -7.30
C VAL A 619 -59.24 -81.51 -7.46
N ALA A 620 -59.38 -80.19 -7.36
CA ALA A 620 -60.59 -79.44 -7.67
C ALA A 620 -60.32 -78.51 -8.86
N LEU A 621 -61.02 -78.69 -9.98
CA LEU A 621 -60.88 -77.90 -11.20
C LEU A 621 -62.25 -77.39 -11.67
N GLY A 622 -62.51 -76.10 -11.52
CA GLY A 622 -63.77 -75.44 -11.89
C GLY A 622 -64.17 -74.37 -10.88
N GLU A 623 -65.06 -73.46 -11.29
CA GLU A 623 -65.68 -72.49 -10.37
C GLU A 623 -66.41 -73.24 -9.23
N ASP A 624 -66.09 -72.90 -7.98
CA ASP A 624 -66.63 -73.51 -6.75
C ASP A 624 -66.50 -75.04 -6.65
N ALA A 625 -65.60 -75.65 -7.44
CA ALA A 625 -65.33 -77.09 -7.37
C ALA A 625 -64.74 -77.45 -5.98
N THR A 626 -65.25 -78.49 -5.33
CA THR A 626 -64.85 -78.89 -3.97
C THR A 626 -64.40 -80.36 -3.92
N ALA A 627 -63.11 -80.58 -3.68
CA ALA A 627 -62.53 -81.90 -3.45
C ALA A 627 -62.17 -82.10 -1.97
N ALA A 628 -63.16 -82.55 -1.18
CA ALA A 628 -63.06 -82.58 0.29
C ALA A 628 -62.26 -83.76 0.87
N GLN A 629 -62.13 -84.87 0.13
CA GLN A 629 -61.55 -86.12 0.60
C GLN A 629 -60.18 -86.39 -0.04
N ALA A 630 -59.31 -87.14 0.65
CA ALA A 630 -57.99 -87.49 0.12
C ALA A 630 -58.10 -88.26 -1.21
N GLY A 631 -57.30 -87.85 -2.20
CA GLY A 631 -57.28 -88.43 -3.56
C GLY A 631 -58.53 -88.14 -4.40
N ALA A 632 -59.46 -87.31 -3.94
CA ALA A 632 -60.67 -87.02 -4.70
C ALA A 632 -60.41 -86.06 -5.87
N VAL A 633 -61.19 -86.19 -6.95
CA VAL A 633 -61.07 -85.37 -8.16
C VAL A 633 -62.43 -84.77 -8.52
N ALA A 634 -62.62 -83.47 -8.27
CA ALA A 634 -63.80 -82.68 -8.63
C ALA A 634 -63.51 -81.87 -9.91
N LEU A 635 -64.24 -82.15 -10.99
CA LEU A 635 -64.09 -81.49 -12.29
C LEU A 635 -65.41 -80.81 -12.72
N GLY A 636 -65.36 -79.53 -13.03
CA GLY A 636 -66.50 -78.72 -13.49
C GLY A 636 -67.05 -77.76 -12.44
N SER A 637 -67.82 -76.77 -12.90
CA SER A 637 -68.44 -75.75 -12.04
C SER A 637 -69.39 -76.38 -11.02
N GLY A 638 -69.25 -76.01 -9.74
CA GLY A 638 -70.05 -76.52 -8.62
C GLY A 638 -69.86 -78.01 -8.31
N SER A 639 -68.89 -78.68 -8.94
CA SER A 639 -68.65 -80.12 -8.72
C SER A 639 -68.18 -80.36 -7.28
N SER A 640 -68.77 -81.34 -6.60
CA SER A 640 -68.38 -81.71 -5.23
C SER A 640 -68.23 -83.22 -5.13
N THR A 641 -67.05 -83.70 -4.75
CA THR A 641 -66.82 -85.13 -4.54
C THR A 641 -67.12 -85.51 -3.10
N ALA A 642 -68.17 -86.31 -2.88
CA ALA A 642 -68.49 -86.89 -1.59
C ALA A 642 -67.63 -88.14 -1.25
N ALA A 643 -66.94 -88.75 -2.23
CA ALA A 643 -66.05 -89.90 -2.06
C ALA A 643 -64.90 -89.90 -3.10
N ALA A 644 -63.78 -90.56 -2.80
CA ALA A 644 -62.70 -90.78 -3.75
C ALA A 644 -63.22 -91.53 -4.98
N VAL A 645 -62.98 -91.01 -6.19
CA VAL A 645 -63.37 -91.66 -7.44
C VAL A 645 -62.47 -92.88 -7.63
N ALA A 646 -62.93 -94.05 -7.17
CA ALA A 646 -62.50 -95.31 -7.75
C ALA A 646 -63.23 -95.44 -9.09
N THR A 647 -62.50 -95.40 -10.21
CA THR A 647 -63.08 -95.58 -11.54
C THR A 647 -63.50 -97.04 -11.74
N THR A 648 -64.59 -97.47 -11.10
CA THR A 648 -65.21 -98.78 -11.39
C THR A 648 -66.17 -98.63 -12.56
N GLY A 649 -65.60 -98.48 -13.75
CA GLY A 649 -66.25 -98.76 -15.03
C GLY A 649 -67.14 -97.66 -15.62
N GLY A 650 -67.25 -97.67 -16.95
CA GLY A 650 -68.16 -96.83 -17.72
C GLY A 650 -69.14 -97.66 -18.54
N THR A 651 -70.31 -97.11 -18.83
CA THR A 651 -71.33 -97.74 -19.69
C THR A 651 -71.21 -97.21 -21.12
N LEU A 652 -70.93 -98.09 -22.08
CA LEU A 652 -71.02 -97.81 -23.51
C LEU A 652 -72.20 -98.62 -24.08
N ASN A 653 -73.19 -97.96 -24.71
CA ASN A 653 -74.41 -98.60 -25.23
C ASN A 653 -75.10 -99.54 -24.23
N GLY A 654 -75.26 -99.11 -22.98
CA GLY A 654 -75.96 -99.89 -21.95
C GLY A 654 -75.21 -101.11 -21.41
N THR A 655 -73.97 -101.36 -21.85
CA THR A 655 -73.12 -102.45 -21.33
C THR A 655 -72.06 -101.89 -20.40
N ALA A 656 -71.96 -102.44 -19.18
CA ALA A 656 -70.97 -102.04 -18.19
C ALA A 656 -69.59 -102.63 -18.52
N TYR A 657 -68.58 -101.78 -18.67
CA TYR A 657 -67.19 -102.19 -18.86
C TYR A 657 -66.37 -101.91 -17.59
N THR A 658 -65.76 -102.94 -17.01
CA THR A 658 -64.70 -102.82 -16.00
C THR A 658 -63.36 -102.57 -16.70
N TYR A 659 -62.72 -101.44 -16.43
CA TYR A 659 -61.34 -101.24 -16.86
C TYR A 659 -60.41 -102.10 -16.00
N ALA A 660 -59.62 -102.96 -16.65
CA ALA A 660 -58.64 -103.81 -15.97
C ALA A 660 -57.36 -103.00 -15.70
N GLY A 661 -57.21 -102.51 -14.48
CA GLY A 661 -55.97 -101.94 -13.97
C GLY A 661 -55.95 -102.05 -12.45
N THR A 662 -55.06 -102.90 -11.92
CA THR A 662 -54.71 -102.93 -10.49
C THR A 662 -53.63 -101.88 -10.22
N ASN A 663 -53.83 -101.15 -9.12
CA ASN A 663 -53.03 -100.04 -8.56
C ASN A 663 -51.55 -99.99 -8.88
#